data_AF-A0A6G0IHE6-F1
#
_entry.id   AF-A0A6G0IHE6-F1
#
_cell.length_a   1.000
_cell.length_b   1.000
_cell.length_c   1.000
_cell.angle_alpha   90.00
_cell.angle_beta   90.00
_cell.angle_gamma   90.00
#
_symmetry.space_group_name_H-M   'P 1'
#
loop_
_entity.id
_entity.type
_entity.pdbx_description
1 polymer ?
#
loop_
_entity_poly.entity_id
_entity_poly.type
_entity_poly.pdbx_seq_one_letter_code
_entity_poly.pdbx_strand_id
1 'polypeptide(L)'
;MNLLVLQVSCFPFTLQTHQSRISIHNEVHWPSSESLQGEQSPSDLVYFGLRDYSSSLQWGVASPILRCDDAFEKMVHTLLERHPHLHSMVIRSYLLIQQYTEAMMALTSSPSLRDHITPETLAMVEDLINAPSREGSQGRGHMLLVRVPSLQLAMLARERLEDVRDKLGLQLCFAVLLGSPATELNLARNFTNRLKAWRGCENEDWVPHTYEDLEGLPCIVILTGKDPLGETFPRSLKYSDLRLIDSSYLTRTALEQEVGLACTYVSMGVVQEPTKVMGHRESDGEKATTSLTDGDELERPQSNGSAATRTSGSLAENNVTSSDVADSFQKPSTSTCPTEGVISSDVGTITQGFKQECDSLGSQFSTNSSKASKAPPSIYSSSSSSSPSPSSSSTQRPSQSTQCGREPKPTRVSPPTVIMSRAAYNLLSGESGSQLSSFSLLPHADVAWSSPLRPLITHNLQGAEQSMYYRQWTITRQHHADYEAPPVPHPRRLLLSGPPQVGKTGAYLQFLRILFRMLIRLLEVDVYDEEEEEEETSEVTTPVNTQWPDIEEVRKLPFDPYPRDPKFRKASPVYADKMPKCLKDFKHGESQTPAKRETKSIRLSRFAAHNAFHHCEQCHHYCEAGPATQLSECTFHAFTFCSSMLGEEVQLQFVIPKAKEKHFVFSQQGSHLESMRLPLVSTKDPDLLKSPIFTPTTGRQEHGLLNIYHAMEGATHLHVLVVKQFEMPHYRKYWPNHILLVLPAMFNNAGVGAARFMIKELSYHNLELERNRLEEQGVKRQDVWPFIVMMDDSCVLWNSHHTADSSETSDGGSNLPNNVSLKTVLQHMETTPKISLYAMCGTRKWSSNLARKSASQPFSRCHLHDFVMLNVDLTQNVQYDLNRYSCEEVDFNLRVNSSGLLLCRFNYFSLMKKHIPVGGNKDFLVKPKLMEIENPAPISPAQYVCAPDSEQTLLDAPAQFLFERFLQSCSHRLFPKAVQNRNNPVLSIDSYLNISPEISVCYINSRPHSTNLNHQGLLFSGLLLYLCDSFVVSGLLKKFRFLKGATLCVISQDRSSLRQTIVRLELEDEWQFRLRDEFQTANCSEDRPLYFLTGRHV
;
A
#
# COMPACT_ATOMS: atom_id res chain seq x y z
N MET A 1 9.45 -8.71 13.35
CA MET A 1 8.07 -8.61 13.92
C MET A 1 7.35 -7.43 13.27
N ASN A 2 6.58 -7.65 12.21
CA ASN A 2 5.93 -6.58 11.45
C ASN A 2 4.49 -6.34 11.95
N LEU A 3 4.34 -5.78 13.16
CA LEU A 3 3.05 -5.58 13.81
C LEU A 3 2.72 -4.09 13.94
N LEU A 4 1.53 -3.70 13.45
CA LEU A 4 0.93 -2.37 13.62
C LEU A 4 -0.13 -2.47 14.72
N VAL A 5 -0.02 -1.65 15.76
CA VAL A 5 -1.02 -1.57 16.83
C VAL A 5 -1.93 -0.37 16.58
N LEU A 6 -3.22 -0.62 16.45
CA LEU A 6 -4.26 0.42 16.47
C LEU A 6 -5.08 0.26 17.74
N GLN A 7 -4.94 1.21 18.67
CA GLN A 7 -5.75 1.30 19.88
C GLN A 7 -6.98 2.16 19.60
N VAL A 8 -8.13 1.79 20.17
CA VAL A 8 -9.41 2.48 19.94
C VAL A 8 -10.09 2.74 21.29
N SER A 9 -10.40 4.00 21.62
CA SER A 9 -10.85 4.36 22.98
C SER A 9 -11.89 5.50 23.03
N CYS A 10 -12.81 5.43 23.99
CA CYS A 10 -13.62 6.58 24.45
C CYS A 10 -12.78 7.58 25.26
N PHE A 11 -11.76 7.08 25.95
CA PHE A 11 -11.00 7.77 26.98
C PHE A 11 -9.53 7.82 26.54
N PRO A 12 -9.17 8.63 25.53
CA PRO A 12 -7.81 8.66 24.99
C PRO A 12 -6.78 9.04 26.07
N PHE A 13 -7.20 9.82 27.05
CA PHE A 13 -6.39 10.27 28.18
C PHE A 13 -5.92 9.17 29.14
N THR A 14 -6.42 7.93 29.04
CA THR A 14 -5.79 6.80 29.74
C THR A 14 -4.51 6.34 29.04
N LEU A 15 -4.35 6.66 27.75
CA LEU A 15 -3.19 6.30 26.92
C LEU A 15 -2.27 7.50 26.59
N GLN A 16 -2.64 8.73 26.98
CA GLN A 16 -1.88 9.96 26.76
C GLN A 16 -1.05 10.35 28.01
N THR A 17 -0.26 9.41 28.56
CA THR A 17 0.60 9.63 29.74
C THR A 17 2.01 10.13 29.39
N HIS A 18 2.78 10.51 30.41
CA HIS A 18 4.25 10.75 30.32
C HIS A 18 4.98 9.63 29.58
N GLN A 19 4.64 8.37 29.89
CA GLN A 19 5.26 7.17 29.33
C GLN A 19 4.64 6.70 27.99
N SER A 20 3.64 7.41 27.46
CA SER A 20 2.85 6.97 26.31
C SER A 20 3.70 6.71 25.06
N ARG A 21 3.66 5.47 24.57
CA ARG A 21 4.37 5.07 23.35
C ARG A 21 3.64 5.43 22.05
N ILE A 22 2.56 6.20 22.12
CA ILE A 22 1.83 6.71 20.96
C ILE A 22 2.38 8.11 20.64
N SER A 23 2.65 8.42 19.37
CA SER A 23 3.00 9.79 18.95
C SER A 23 1.74 10.64 18.83
N ILE A 24 1.79 11.93 19.17
CA ILE A 24 0.65 12.86 18.98
C ILE A 24 0.26 12.92 17.49
N HIS A 25 1.24 12.81 16.58
CA HIS A 25 1.00 12.75 15.13
C HIS A 25 0.34 11.42 14.66
N ASN A 26 0.24 10.44 15.55
CA ASN A 26 -0.40 9.14 15.31
C ASN A 26 -1.78 9.05 16.00
N GLU A 27 -2.28 10.15 16.56
CA GLU A 27 -3.61 10.24 17.16
C GLU A 27 -4.63 10.79 16.15
N VAL A 28 -5.73 10.06 15.97
CA VAL A 28 -6.89 10.48 15.18
C VAL A 28 -8.03 10.72 16.17
N HIS A 29 -8.50 11.97 16.21
CA HIS A 29 -9.61 12.39 17.06
C HIS A 29 -10.90 12.49 16.26
N TRP A 30 -12.03 12.32 16.94
CA TRP A 30 -13.35 12.58 16.36
C TRP A 30 -13.47 14.05 15.95
N PRO A 31 -13.99 14.36 14.75
CA PRO A 31 -14.10 15.73 14.25
C PRO A 31 -15.02 16.60 15.12
N SER A 32 -14.67 17.87 15.29
CA SER A 32 -15.54 18.87 15.90
C SER A 32 -16.69 19.23 14.96
N SER A 33 -17.85 19.59 15.49
CA SER A 33 -19.04 19.96 14.69
C SER A 33 -18.77 21.11 13.71
N GLU A 34 -17.83 22.00 14.04
CA GLU A 34 -17.38 23.12 13.19
C GLU A 34 -16.61 22.63 11.95
N SER A 35 -15.85 21.53 12.07
CA SER A 35 -15.05 20.98 10.96
C SER A 35 -15.87 20.25 9.89
N LEU A 36 -17.13 19.94 10.17
CA LEU A 36 -18.03 19.16 9.29
C LEU A 36 -18.82 20.01 8.28
N GLN A 37 -18.65 21.34 8.27
CA GLN A 37 -19.42 22.26 7.43
C GLN A 37 -19.20 22.09 5.91
N GLY A 38 -18.20 21.30 5.48
CA GLY A 38 -17.87 21.08 4.06
C GLY A 38 -18.63 19.93 3.37
N GLU A 39 -19.13 18.93 4.09
CA GLU A 39 -19.82 17.77 3.50
C GLU A 39 -21.18 17.51 4.18
N GLN A 40 -22.27 17.87 3.50
CA GLN A 40 -23.63 17.59 3.97
C GLN A 40 -23.92 16.07 3.90
N SER A 41 -23.73 15.36 5.01
CA SER A 41 -24.12 13.96 5.12
C SER A 41 -25.65 13.82 5.01
N PRO A 42 -26.20 12.80 4.31
CA PRO A 42 -27.64 12.67 4.06
C PRO A 42 -28.40 12.07 5.25
N SER A 43 -28.13 12.57 6.46
CA SER A 43 -28.79 12.18 7.70
C SER A 43 -28.85 13.36 8.65
N ASP A 44 -30.07 13.79 9.01
CA ASP A 44 -30.35 14.88 9.95
C ASP A 44 -30.04 14.49 11.42
N LEU A 45 -28.99 13.71 11.66
CA LEU A 45 -28.63 13.15 12.96
C LEU A 45 -27.27 13.70 13.42
N VAL A 46 -27.21 14.21 14.64
CA VAL A 46 -25.96 14.63 15.31
C VAL A 46 -25.80 13.86 16.61
N TYR A 47 -24.55 13.59 16.98
CA TYR A 47 -24.20 12.93 18.23
C TYR A 47 -24.48 13.85 19.42
N PHE A 48 -25.30 13.37 20.37
CA PHE A 48 -25.63 14.03 21.62
C PHE A 48 -24.84 13.34 22.74
N GLY A 49 -23.84 14.04 23.28
CA GLY A 49 -22.91 13.53 24.27
C GLY A 49 -22.98 14.24 25.62
N LEU A 50 -22.00 13.94 26.46
CA LEU A 50 -21.88 14.50 27.82
C LEU A 50 -21.91 16.04 27.87
N ARG A 51 -21.25 16.69 26.90
CA ARG A 51 -21.24 18.16 26.77
C ARG A 51 -22.65 18.73 26.54
N ASP A 52 -23.45 18.02 25.77
CA ASP A 52 -24.80 18.41 25.36
C ASP A 52 -25.81 18.15 26.49
N TYR A 53 -25.61 17.07 27.27
CA TYR A 53 -26.31 16.89 28.54
C TYR A 53 -26.03 18.03 29.53
N SER A 54 -24.76 18.42 29.74
CA SER A 54 -24.41 19.57 30.58
C SER A 54 -24.99 20.90 30.07
N SER A 55 -24.99 21.15 28.76
CA SER A 55 -25.57 22.39 28.21
C SER A 55 -27.11 22.38 28.25
N SER A 56 -27.76 21.22 28.24
CA SER A 56 -29.23 21.09 28.28
C SER A 56 -29.88 21.70 29.54
N LEU A 57 -29.11 21.90 30.62
CA LEU A 57 -29.56 22.61 31.82
C LEU A 57 -29.91 24.08 31.55
N GLN A 58 -29.38 24.66 30.47
CA GLN A 58 -29.65 26.03 30.04
C GLN A 58 -30.90 26.14 29.14
N TRP A 59 -31.52 25.03 28.72
CA TRP A 59 -32.60 24.98 27.73
C TRP A 59 -34.02 25.23 28.31
N GLY A 60 -34.10 25.75 29.54
CA GLY A 60 -35.34 26.25 30.14
C GLY A 60 -36.14 25.21 30.94
N VAL A 61 -37.07 25.74 31.75
CA VAL A 61 -37.70 25.02 32.87
C VAL A 61 -38.73 23.95 32.44
N ALA A 62 -39.17 23.96 31.17
CA ALA A 62 -40.28 23.12 30.71
C ALA A 62 -40.02 21.61 30.83
N SER A 63 -38.76 21.16 30.65
CA SER A 63 -38.25 19.86 31.12
C SER A 63 -36.76 19.71 30.76
N PRO A 64 -35.81 19.92 31.69
CA PRO A 64 -34.41 19.61 31.40
C PRO A 64 -34.23 18.10 31.18
N ILE A 65 -33.33 17.74 30.26
CA ILE A 65 -33.09 16.34 29.88
C ILE A 65 -32.20 15.66 30.92
N LEU A 66 -31.26 16.41 31.52
CA LEU A 66 -30.47 16.03 32.69
C LEU A 66 -31.18 16.49 33.98
N ARG A 67 -31.42 15.58 34.95
CA ARG A 67 -32.21 15.85 36.17
C ARG A 67 -31.58 15.32 37.45
N CYS A 68 -31.93 15.98 38.57
CA CYS A 68 -31.70 15.51 39.93
C CYS A 68 -33.07 15.26 40.60
N ASP A 69 -33.22 14.15 41.32
CA ASP A 69 -34.43 13.87 42.10
C ASP A 69 -34.26 14.37 43.54
N ASP A 70 -34.66 15.63 43.73
CA ASP A 70 -34.60 16.36 44.99
C ASP A 70 -35.48 15.77 46.10
N ALA A 71 -36.49 14.97 45.75
CA ALA A 71 -37.37 14.31 46.71
C ALA A 71 -36.73 12.99 47.20
N PHE A 72 -36.18 12.20 46.27
CA PHE A 72 -35.47 10.96 46.57
C PHE A 72 -34.28 11.21 47.49
N GLU A 73 -33.44 12.21 47.19
CA GLU A 73 -32.26 12.49 48.01
C GLU A 73 -32.62 12.94 49.44
N LYS A 74 -33.77 13.60 49.66
CA LYS A 74 -34.29 13.90 51.01
C LYS A 74 -34.74 12.64 51.74
N MET A 75 -35.49 11.75 51.07
CA MET A 75 -35.89 10.46 51.62
C MET A 75 -34.67 9.61 52.00
N VAL A 76 -33.64 9.57 51.14
CA VAL A 76 -32.36 8.90 51.40
C VAL A 76 -31.66 9.48 52.63
N HIS A 77 -31.58 10.81 52.74
CA HIS A 77 -30.95 11.47 53.89
C HIS A 77 -31.61 11.07 55.21
N THR A 78 -32.95 11.16 55.28
CA THR A 78 -33.71 10.78 56.48
C THR A 78 -33.56 9.29 56.83
N LEU A 79 -33.42 8.41 55.83
CA LEU A 79 -33.16 6.98 56.07
C LEU A 79 -31.72 6.71 56.52
N LEU A 80 -30.73 7.46 56.02
CA LEU A 80 -29.34 7.38 56.46
C LEU A 80 -29.18 7.82 57.92
N GLU A 81 -29.79 8.93 58.32
CA GLU A 81 -29.82 9.41 59.71
C GLU A 81 -30.49 8.40 60.65
N ARG A 82 -31.54 7.72 60.18
CA ARG A 82 -32.27 6.70 60.95
C ARG A 82 -31.54 5.36 61.04
N HIS A 83 -30.67 5.04 60.08
CA HIS A 83 -29.99 3.75 59.97
C HIS A 83 -28.49 3.88 59.66
N PRO A 84 -27.69 4.57 60.53
CA PRO A 84 -26.30 4.92 60.25
C PRO A 84 -25.32 3.72 60.15
N HIS A 85 -25.77 2.51 60.50
CA HIS A 85 -24.99 1.28 60.36
C HIS A 85 -25.17 0.58 59.00
N LEU A 86 -26.09 1.04 58.14
CA LEU A 86 -26.31 0.49 56.81
C LEU A 86 -25.53 1.29 55.75
N HIS A 87 -24.87 0.58 54.83
CA HIS A 87 -24.15 1.21 53.74
C HIS A 87 -25.10 1.94 52.78
N SER A 88 -24.77 3.18 52.39
CA SER A 88 -25.67 4.08 51.63
C SER A 88 -26.24 3.45 50.35
N MET A 89 -25.43 2.69 49.59
CA MET A 89 -25.89 1.96 48.40
C MET A 89 -27.02 0.97 48.68
N VAL A 90 -27.08 0.37 49.88
CA VAL A 90 -28.16 -0.54 50.29
C VAL A 90 -29.43 0.25 50.52
N ILE A 91 -29.39 1.32 51.33
CA ILE A 91 -30.54 2.21 51.58
C ILE A 91 -31.08 2.77 50.26
N ARG A 92 -30.21 3.35 49.42
CA ARG A 92 -30.61 3.89 48.11
C ARG A 92 -31.24 2.83 47.20
N SER A 93 -30.68 1.61 47.13
CA SER A 93 -31.24 0.55 46.28
C SER A 93 -32.58 0.04 46.80
N TYR A 94 -32.73 -0.17 48.11
CA TYR A 94 -34.02 -0.59 48.69
C TYR A 94 -35.10 0.48 48.54
N LEU A 95 -34.78 1.76 48.77
CA LEU A 95 -35.71 2.86 48.53
C LEU A 95 -36.08 2.98 47.05
N LEU A 96 -35.12 2.83 46.13
CA LEU A 96 -35.41 2.89 44.70
C LEU A 96 -36.38 1.77 44.28
N ILE A 97 -36.12 0.53 44.71
CA ILE A 97 -37.03 -0.60 44.47
C ILE A 97 -38.42 -0.30 45.04
N GLN A 98 -38.50 0.19 46.28
CA GLN A 98 -39.76 0.57 46.92
C GLN A 98 -40.51 1.65 46.12
N GLN A 99 -39.83 2.71 45.68
CA GLN A 99 -40.45 3.80 44.91
C GLN A 99 -41.00 3.31 43.56
N TYR A 100 -40.30 2.41 42.87
CA TYR A 100 -40.82 1.81 41.64
C TYR A 100 -42.02 0.87 41.90
N THR A 101 -41.99 0.05 42.96
CA THR A 101 -43.14 -0.84 43.28
C THR A 101 -44.35 -0.05 43.77
N GLU A 102 -44.15 0.99 44.57
CA GLU A 102 -45.21 1.90 45.02
C GLU A 102 -45.79 2.71 43.85
N ALA A 103 -44.98 3.16 42.89
CA ALA A 103 -45.47 3.77 41.65
C ALA A 103 -46.38 2.83 40.85
N MET A 104 -45.99 1.56 40.67
CA MET A 104 -46.83 0.56 39.99
C MET A 104 -48.17 0.37 40.71
N MET A 105 -48.16 0.27 42.06
CA MET A 105 -49.39 0.16 42.86
C MET A 105 -50.25 1.43 42.80
N ALA A 106 -49.64 2.62 42.85
CA ALA A 106 -50.31 3.93 42.82
C ALA A 106 -51.00 4.24 41.49
N LEU A 107 -50.55 3.61 40.41
CA LEU A 107 -51.08 3.74 39.06
C LEU A 107 -52.13 2.66 38.71
N THR A 108 -52.27 1.61 39.52
CA THR A 108 -53.15 0.46 39.21
C THR A 108 -54.21 0.15 40.27
N SER A 109 -53.87 0.18 41.56
CA SER A 109 -54.73 -0.32 42.65
C SER A 109 -54.92 0.63 43.82
N SER A 110 -53.93 1.48 44.11
CA SER A 110 -53.79 2.16 45.41
C SER A 110 -53.42 3.64 45.28
N PRO A 111 -54.30 4.52 44.74
CA PRO A 111 -53.94 5.91 44.40
C PRO A 111 -53.44 6.77 45.57
N SER A 112 -53.77 6.42 46.81
CA SER A 112 -53.27 7.09 48.03
C SER A 112 -51.77 6.95 48.27
N LEU A 113 -51.08 6.06 47.54
CA LEU A 113 -49.62 5.97 47.57
C LEU A 113 -48.93 7.12 46.82
N ARG A 114 -49.63 7.87 45.94
CA ARG A 114 -49.05 8.96 45.13
C ARG A 114 -48.30 9.99 45.97
N ASP A 115 -48.77 10.30 47.18
CA ASP A 115 -48.16 11.27 48.09
C ASP A 115 -46.79 10.82 48.68
N HIS A 116 -46.43 9.55 48.50
CA HIS A 116 -45.21 8.94 49.04
C HIS A 116 -44.13 8.71 47.96
N ILE A 117 -44.41 9.04 46.69
CA ILE A 117 -43.60 8.68 45.52
C ILE A 117 -43.01 9.94 44.88
N THR A 118 -41.75 9.90 44.44
CA THR A 118 -41.15 11.06 43.77
C THR A 118 -41.81 11.34 42.41
N PRO A 119 -42.04 12.62 42.04
CA PRO A 119 -42.63 12.99 40.74
C PRO A 119 -41.91 12.35 39.55
N GLU A 120 -40.59 12.28 39.63
CA GLU A 120 -39.70 11.65 38.66
C GLU A 120 -40.00 10.15 38.49
N THR A 121 -40.12 9.41 39.60
CA THR A 121 -40.42 7.97 39.55
C THR A 121 -41.85 7.72 39.08
N LEU A 122 -42.82 8.51 39.57
CA LEU A 122 -44.21 8.39 39.18
C LEU A 122 -44.39 8.63 37.68
N ALA A 123 -43.80 9.70 37.14
CA ALA A 123 -43.87 10.03 35.71
C ALA A 123 -43.21 8.96 34.82
N MET A 124 -42.05 8.41 35.24
CA MET A 124 -41.39 7.33 34.51
C MET A 124 -42.24 6.05 34.42
N VAL A 125 -42.83 5.62 35.54
CA VAL A 125 -43.67 4.41 35.58
C VAL A 125 -45.03 4.64 34.92
N GLU A 126 -45.57 5.86 35.00
CA GLU A 126 -46.81 6.25 34.29
C GLU A 126 -46.62 6.23 32.77
N ASP A 127 -45.52 6.75 32.23
CA ASP A 127 -45.22 6.65 30.80
C ASP A 127 -44.90 5.20 30.37
N LEU A 128 -44.23 4.40 31.21
CA LEU A 128 -43.94 2.99 30.94
C LEU A 128 -45.22 2.13 30.83
N ILE A 129 -46.19 2.35 31.73
CA ILE A 129 -47.47 1.61 31.77
C ILE A 129 -48.43 2.12 30.68
N ASN A 130 -48.47 3.44 30.42
CA ASN A 130 -49.46 4.02 29.51
C ASN A 130 -49.02 4.04 28.05
N ALA A 131 -47.72 4.16 27.71
CA ALA A 131 -47.28 4.22 26.32
C ALA A 131 -47.72 3.02 25.45
N PRO A 132 -47.67 1.75 25.91
CA PRO A 132 -48.11 0.58 25.16
C PRO A 132 -49.63 0.55 24.88
N SER A 133 -50.38 1.35 25.64
CA SER A 133 -51.85 1.43 25.58
C SER A 133 -52.34 2.62 24.74
N ARG A 134 -51.44 3.48 24.24
CA ARG A 134 -51.80 4.62 23.38
C ARG A 134 -52.25 4.13 22.00
N GLU A 135 -53.25 4.80 21.42
CA GLU A 135 -53.75 4.48 20.08
C GLU A 135 -52.62 4.54 19.03
N GLY A 136 -52.61 3.57 18.11
CA GLY A 136 -51.56 3.46 17.08
C GLY A 136 -50.21 2.88 17.54
N SER A 137 -49.96 2.72 18.85
CA SER A 137 -48.70 2.16 19.37
C SER A 137 -48.41 0.71 18.97
N GLN A 138 -49.45 -0.08 18.69
CA GLN A 138 -49.39 -1.54 18.49
C GLN A 138 -48.69 -2.29 19.65
N GLY A 139 -48.80 -1.76 20.87
CA GLY A 139 -48.14 -2.31 22.07
C GLY A 139 -46.66 -1.96 22.20
N ARG A 140 -46.12 -1.11 21.32
CA ARG A 140 -44.77 -0.55 21.46
C ARG A 140 -44.75 0.53 22.55
N GLY A 141 -43.61 0.68 23.22
CA GLY A 141 -43.44 1.65 24.31
C GLY A 141 -41.99 2.06 24.49
N HIS A 142 -41.67 2.48 25.70
CA HIS A 142 -40.36 3.01 26.05
C HIS A 142 -39.52 1.99 26.84
N MET A 143 -38.24 1.91 26.51
CA MET A 143 -37.25 1.30 27.39
C MET A 143 -36.84 2.32 28.46
N LEU A 144 -36.72 1.82 29.68
CA LEU A 144 -36.18 2.50 30.85
C LEU A 144 -34.99 1.71 31.35
N LEU A 145 -33.83 2.37 31.47
CA LEU A 145 -32.58 1.80 31.97
C LEU A 145 -32.43 2.16 33.45
N VAL A 146 -32.30 1.17 34.35
CA VAL A 146 -31.92 1.37 35.76
C VAL A 146 -30.50 0.86 35.96
N ARG A 147 -29.61 1.70 36.47
CA ARG A 147 -28.22 1.32 36.73
C ARG A 147 -28.01 0.93 38.18
N VAL A 148 -27.65 -0.32 38.44
CA VAL A 148 -27.45 -0.87 39.80
C VAL A 148 -26.03 -1.41 39.94
N PRO A 149 -25.13 -0.78 40.73
CA PRO A 149 -23.71 -1.17 40.77
C PRO A 149 -23.40 -2.57 41.37
N SER A 150 -24.31 -3.16 42.15
CA SER A 150 -24.15 -4.49 42.77
C SER A 150 -25.06 -5.52 42.12
N LEU A 151 -24.51 -6.67 41.73
CA LEU A 151 -25.25 -7.81 41.18
C LEU A 151 -26.32 -8.33 42.15
N GLN A 152 -26.02 -8.41 43.45
CA GLN A 152 -26.95 -8.88 44.46
C GLN A 152 -28.15 -7.93 44.60
N LEU A 153 -27.91 -6.61 44.59
CA LEU A 153 -28.97 -5.60 44.63
C LEU A 153 -29.74 -5.52 43.30
N ALA A 154 -29.08 -5.79 42.16
CA ALA A 154 -29.72 -5.84 40.85
C ALA A 154 -30.63 -7.08 40.67
N MET A 155 -30.23 -8.24 41.20
CA MET A 155 -31.08 -9.43 41.26
C MET A 155 -32.31 -9.19 42.15
N LEU A 156 -32.10 -8.64 43.35
CA LEU A 156 -33.20 -8.25 44.25
C LEU A 156 -34.15 -7.25 43.58
N ALA A 157 -33.63 -6.26 42.84
CA ALA A 157 -34.43 -5.31 42.09
C ALA A 157 -35.25 -6.01 40.99
N ARG A 158 -34.65 -6.94 40.22
CA ARG A 158 -35.38 -7.71 39.20
C ARG A 158 -36.51 -8.51 39.84
N GLU A 159 -36.20 -9.33 40.83
CA GLU A 159 -37.16 -10.21 41.50
C GLU A 159 -38.33 -9.44 42.12
N ARG A 160 -38.09 -8.29 42.76
CA ARG A 160 -39.14 -7.47 43.37
C ARG A 160 -40.00 -6.73 42.36
N LEU A 161 -39.41 -6.22 41.28
CA LEU A 161 -40.17 -5.55 40.22
C LEU A 161 -40.96 -6.54 39.36
N GLU A 162 -40.45 -7.76 39.14
CA GLU A 162 -41.19 -8.85 38.51
C GLU A 162 -42.37 -9.33 39.38
N ASP A 163 -42.13 -9.62 40.66
CA ASP A 163 -43.16 -10.08 41.59
C ASP A 163 -44.33 -9.08 41.72
N VAL A 164 -44.02 -7.77 41.80
CA VAL A 164 -45.06 -6.72 41.87
C VAL A 164 -45.74 -6.50 40.51
N ARG A 165 -45.00 -6.48 39.39
CA ARG A 165 -45.57 -6.42 38.03
C ARG A 165 -46.60 -7.53 37.81
N ASP A 166 -46.26 -8.77 38.17
CA ASP A 166 -47.07 -9.95 37.91
C ASP A 166 -48.33 -9.98 38.81
N LYS A 167 -48.19 -9.56 40.07
CA LYS A 167 -49.33 -9.40 41.00
C LYS A 167 -50.31 -8.30 40.59
N LEU A 168 -49.85 -7.27 39.88
CA LEU A 168 -50.68 -6.17 39.38
C LEU A 168 -51.23 -6.40 37.96
N GLY A 169 -51.01 -7.57 37.35
CA GLY A 169 -51.50 -7.88 36.00
C GLY A 169 -50.70 -7.22 34.86
N LEU A 170 -49.52 -6.67 35.16
CA LEU A 170 -48.69 -5.89 34.22
C LEU A 170 -47.70 -6.77 33.42
N GLN A 171 -47.72 -8.10 33.58
CA GLN A 171 -46.83 -9.05 32.90
C GLN A 171 -46.98 -9.11 31.37
N LEU A 172 -48.05 -8.51 30.83
CA LEU A 172 -48.26 -8.30 29.39
C LEU A 172 -48.07 -6.84 28.96
N CYS A 173 -47.78 -5.92 29.90
CA CYS A 173 -47.57 -4.50 29.63
C CYS A 173 -46.10 -4.23 29.29
N PHE A 174 -45.17 -4.53 30.20
CA PHE A 174 -43.73 -4.31 30.03
C PHE A 174 -42.89 -5.49 30.54
N ALA A 175 -41.69 -5.68 29.98
CA ALA A 175 -40.73 -6.66 30.49
C ALA A 175 -39.84 -6.06 31.60
N VAL A 176 -39.34 -6.90 32.50
CA VAL A 176 -38.25 -6.53 33.42
C VAL A 176 -37.09 -7.46 33.10
N LEU A 177 -35.89 -6.90 32.92
CA LEU A 177 -34.71 -7.62 32.46
C LEU A 177 -33.51 -7.28 33.36
N LEU A 178 -32.67 -8.27 33.66
CA LEU A 178 -31.37 -8.05 34.29
C LEU A 178 -30.30 -8.24 33.21
N GLY A 179 -29.64 -7.15 32.84
CA GLY A 179 -28.54 -7.15 31.89
C GLY A 179 -27.18 -7.18 32.58
N SER A 180 -26.29 -8.00 32.05
CA SER A 180 -24.89 -8.14 32.47
C SER A 180 -24.05 -8.45 31.22
N PRO A 181 -22.84 -7.88 31.05
CA PRO A 181 -21.99 -8.14 29.88
C PRO A 181 -21.54 -9.61 29.69
N ALA A 182 -21.89 -10.52 30.61
CA ALA A 182 -21.50 -11.92 30.60
C ALA A 182 -22.69 -12.91 30.49
N THR A 183 -23.90 -12.43 30.19
CA THR A 183 -25.12 -13.26 30.12
C THR A 183 -26.04 -12.84 28.97
N GLU A 184 -26.58 -13.82 28.24
CA GLU A 184 -27.55 -13.62 27.17
C GLU A 184 -28.87 -12.98 27.64
N LEU A 185 -29.57 -12.28 26.74
CA LEU A 185 -30.84 -11.60 27.03
C LEU A 185 -32.00 -12.59 27.18
N ASN A 186 -32.31 -12.96 28.42
CA ASN A 186 -33.47 -13.80 28.73
C ASN A 186 -34.77 -12.99 28.68
N LEU A 187 -35.51 -13.09 27.56
CA LEU A 187 -36.81 -12.46 27.36
C LEU A 187 -37.94 -13.50 27.25
N ALA A 188 -39.02 -13.29 27.99
CA ALA A 188 -40.18 -14.19 27.99
C ALA A 188 -40.85 -14.29 26.61
N ARG A 189 -41.28 -15.51 26.24
CA ARG A 189 -41.74 -15.87 24.87
C ARG A 189 -42.86 -14.98 24.33
N ASN A 190 -43.74 -14.45 25.18
CA ASN A 190 -44.78 -13.50 24.80
C ASN A 190 -44.22 -12.19 24.21
N PHE A 191 -43.15 -11.64 24.80
CA PHE A 191 -42.50 -10.44 24.29
C PHE A 191 -41.60 -10.73 23.08
N THR A 192 -40.90 -11.88 23.07
CA THR A 192 -40.13 -12.34 21.90
C THR A 192 -41.03 -12.51 20.67
N ASN A 193 -42.25 -13.03 20.84
CA ASN A 193 -43.23 -13.14 19.76
C ASN A 193 -43.74 -11.77 19.28
N ARG A 194 -43.89 -10.77 20.17
CA ARG A 194 -44.21 -9.38 19.76
C ARG A 194 -43.09 -8.76 18.93
N LEU A 195 -41.83 -8.93 19.36
CA LEU A 195 -40.65 -8.45 18.61
C LEU A 195 -40.59 -9.09 17.21
N LYS A 196 -40.83 -10.41 17.08
CA LYS A 196 -40.94 -11.09 15.77
C LYS A 196 -42.01 -10.46 14.88
N ALA A 197 -43.22 -10.28 15.41
CA ALA A 197 -44.34 -9.70 14.67
C ALA A 197 -44.06 -8.25 14.23
N TRP A 198 -43.49 -7.42 15.11
CA TRP A 198 -43.10 -6.04 14.80
C TRP A 198 -41.94 -5.92 13.78
N ARG A 199 -41.12 -6.97 13.64
CA ARG A 199 -39.98 -7.06 12.71
C ARG A 199 -40.32 -7.79 11.40
N GLY A 200 -41.48 -8.43 11.30
CA GLY A 200 -41.82 -9.30 10.15
C GLY A 200 -40.90 -10.51 10.04
N CYS A 201 -40.40 -11.04 11.16
CA CYS A 201 -39.40 -12.11 11.16
C CYS A 201 -40.06 -13.49 10.96
N GLU A 202 -39.76 -14.14 9.83
CA GLU A 202 -40.25 -15.50 9.49
C GLU A 202 -39.54 -16.63 10.26
N ASN A 203 -38.49 -16.32 11.03
CA ASN A 203 -37.73 -17.32 11.79
C ASN A 203 -38.37 -17.60 13.16
N GLU A 204 -39.04 -18.75 13.29
CA GLU A 204 -39.62 -19.27 14.54
C GLU A 204 -38.63 -19.35 15.71
N ASP A 205 -37.33 -19.55 15.45
CA ASP A 205 -36.29 -19.69 16.48
C ASP A 205 -35.59 -18.37 16.86
N TRP A 206 -35.93 -17.23 16.23
CA TRP A 206 -35.27 -15.95 16.55
C TRP A 206 -35.48 -15.51 18.01
N VAL A 207 -34.44 -14.95 18.63
CA VAL A 207 -34.47 -14.31 19.95
C VAL A 207 -33.65 -13.01 19.91
N PRO A 208 -33.92 -12.00 20.77
CA PRO A 208 -33.07 -10.83 20.89
C PRO A 208 -31.70 -11.22 21.47
N HIS A 209 -30.61 -10.75 20.87
CA HIS A 209 -29.24 -11.01 21.34
C HIS A 209 -28.56 -9.73 21.87
N THR A 210 -28.92 -8.57 21.32
CA THR A 210 -28.38 -7.25 21.66
C THR A 210 -29.43 -6.35 22.31
N TYR A 211 -29.05 -5.27 23.00
CA TYR A 211 -30.05 -4.33 23.54
C TYR A 211 -30.83 -3.60 22.42
N GLU A 212 -30.21 -3.35 21.25
CA GLU A 212 -30.87 -2.84 20.04
C GLU A 212 -31.96 -3.80 19.50
N ASP A 213 -31.90 -5.10 19.82
CA ASP A 213 -32.97 -6.04 19.46
C ASP A 213 -34.30 -5.75 20.19
N LEU A 214 -34.27 -4.97 21.26
CA LEU A 214 -35.42 -4.58 22.07
C LEU A 214 -36.09 -3.27 21.57
N GLU A 215 -35.78 -2.81 20.35
CA GLU A 215 -36.39 -1.62 19.72
C GLU A 215 -37.94 -1.65 19.77
N GLY A 216 -38.52 -0.62 20.38
CA GLY A 216 -39.96 -0.49 20.61
C GLY A 216 -40.53 -1.31 21.76
N LEU A 217 -39.75 -2.16 22.43
CA LEU A 217 -40.22 -2.94 23.58
C LEU A 217 -40.41 -2.02 24.81
N PRO A 218 -41.58 -2.07 25.49
CA PRO A 218 -41.73 -1.48 26.81
C PRO A 218 -41.00 -2.36 27.82
N CYS A 219 -39.94 -1.85 28.47
CA CYS A 219 -39.19 -2.62 29.44
C CYS A 219 -38.39 -1.80 30.46
N ILE A 220 -38.15 -2.40 31.62
CA ILE A 220 -37.14 -1.97 32.60
C ILE A 220 -35.91 -2.86 32.40
N VAL A 221 -34.78 -2.28 32.00
CA VAL A 221 -33.48 -2.95 31.90
C VAL A 221 -32.62 -2.57 33.08
N ILE A 222 -32.33 -3.53 33.96
CA ILE A 222 -31.51 -3.35 35.16
C ILE A 222 -30.08 -3.75 34.81
N LEU A 223 -29.14 -2.81 34.71
CA LEU A 223 -27.75 -3.08 34.35
C LEU A 223 -26.81 -3.13 35.56
N THR A 224 -26.03 -4.21 35.65
CA THR A 224 -25.08 -4.47 36.73
C THR A 224 -23.69 -4.86 36.21
N GLY A 225 -22.67 -4.70 37.06
CA GLY A 225 -21.27 -4.98 36.73
C GLY A 225 -20.54 -3.79 36.12
N LYS A 226 -19.55 -4.06 35.26
CA LYS A 226 -18.82 -3.05 34.48
C LYS A 226 -19.64 -2.55 33.29
N ASP A 227 -19.22 -1.43 32.73
CA ASP A 227 -19.69 -0.85 31.47
C ASP A 227 -19.84 -1.91 30.35
N PRO A 228 -21.02 -2.05 29.71
CA PRO A 228 -21.24 -2.93 28.54
C PRO A 228 -20.55 -2.37 27.28
N LEU A 229 -19.22 -2.49 27.25
CA LEU A 229 -18.34 -1.95 26.20
C LEU A 229 -18.71 -2.45 24.79
N GLY A 230 -19.44 -1.61 24.04
CA GLY A 230 -19.79 -1.84 22.64
C GLY A 230 -21.27 -2.13 22.38
N GLU A 231 -22.09 -2.28 23.43
CA GLU A 231 -23.53 -2.44 23.29
C GLU A 231 -24.20 -1.15 22.83
N THR A 232 -25.14 -1.27 21.89
CA THR A 232 -25.97 -0.15 21.39
C THR A 232 -27.37 -0.26 21.96
N PHE A 233 -27.91 0.84 22.50
CA PHE A 233 -29.29 0.89 23.02
C PHE A 233 -30.28 1.34 21.93
N PRO A 234 -31.54 0.86 21.98
CA PRO A 234 -32.55 1.20 20.98
C PRO A 234 -33.03 2.65 21.11
N ARG A 235 -33.62 3.18 20.04
CA ARG A 235 -34.23 4.53 19.99
C ARG A 235 -35.46 4.65 20.88
N SER A 236 -36.03 3.53 21.32
CA SER A 236 -37.08 3.48 22.34
C SER A 236 -36.58 3.74 23.77
N LEU A 237 -35.27 3.80 24.02
CA LEU A 237 -34.71 4.23 25.31
C LEU A 237 -35.09 5.69 25.60
N LYS A 238 -35.95 5.90 26.60
CA LYS A 238 -36.45 7.23 27.00
C LYS A 238 -35.88 7.72 28.32
N TYR A 239 -35.53 6.81 29.22
CA TYR A 239 -35.08 7.13 30.58
C TYR A 239 -33.84 6.34 30.96
N SER A 240 -32.86 7.03 31.54
CA SER A 240 -31.67 6.44 32.18
C SER A 240 -31.62 6.87 33.64
N ASP A 241 -32.05 5.98 34.53
CA ASP A 241 -32.06 6.15 35.98
C ASP A 241 -30.72 5.72 36.58
N LEU A 242 -29.89 6.73 36.84
CA LEU A 242 -28.56 6.67 37.41
C LEU A 242 -28.56 7.17 38.87
N ARG A 243 -29.71 7.19 39.57
CA ARG A 243 -29.81 7.66 40.98
C ARG A 243 -28.98 6.86 41.99
N LEU A 244 -28.51 5.67 41.62
CA LEU A 244 -27.57 4.86 42.42
C LEU A 244 -26.08 5.16 42.12
N ILE A 245 -25.78 6.08 41.20
CA ILE A 245 -24.43 6.57 40.93
C ILE A 245 -24.17 7.77 41.85
N ASP A 246 -23.28 7.61 42.84
CA ASP A 246 -22.93 8.62 43.85
C ASP A 246 -21.45 9.01 43.76
N SER A 247 -21.02 9.99 44.55
CA SER A 247 -19.64 10.46 44.77
C SER A 247 -18.57 9.39 45.04
N SER A 248 -18.96 8.14 45.33
CA SER A 248 -18.08 6.96 45.34
C SER A 248 -17.46 6.66 43.97
N TYR A 249 -18.02 7.20 42.89
CA TYR A 249 -17.45 7.22 41.54
C TYR A 249 -16.32 8.26 41.44
N LEU A 250 -15.24 8.03 42.19
CA LEU A 250 -14.12 8.97 42.37
C LEU A 250 -13.33 9.28 41.09
N THR A 251 -13.47 8.48 40.02
CA THR A 251 -12.68 8.64 38.78
C THR A 251 -13.51 9.24 37.64
N ARG A 252 -12.90 10.16 36.88
CA ARG A 252 -13.57 10.81 35.74
C ARG A 252 -14.08 9.81 34.70
N THR A 253 -13.28 8.79 34.37
CA THR A 253 -13.67 7.71 33.45
C THR A 253 -14.96 7.02 33.88
N ALA A 254 -15.13 6.70 35.16
CA ALA A 254 -16.30 5.96 35.61
C ALA A 254 -17.58 6.82 35.46
N LEU A 255 -17.53 8.11 35.77
CA LEU A 255 -18.64 9.03 35.53
C LEU A 255 -18.95 9.19 34.03
N GLU A 256 -17.91 9.33 33.19
CA GLU A 256 -18.08 9.43 31.73
C GLU A 256 -18.60 8.13 31.08
N GLN A 257 -18.37 6.96 31.70
CA GLN A 257 -18.95 5.68 31.29
C GLN A 257 -20.43 5.58 31.65
N GLU A 258 -20.80 5.84 32.91
CA GLU A 258 -22.20 5.67 33.37
C GLU A 258 -23.15 6.63 32.64
N VAL A 259 -22.75 7.89 32.41
CA VAL A 259 -23.52 8.82 31.56
C VAL A 259 -23.34 8.52 30.07
N GLY A 260 -22.23 7.88 29.69
CA GLY A 260 -21.96 7.38 28.35
C GLY A 260 -23.02 6.42 27.81
N LEU A 261 -23.73 5.71 28.69
CA LEU A 261 -24.87 4.84 28.35
C LEU A 261 -26.08 5.59 27.76
N ALA A 262 -26.21 6.88 28.07
CA ALA A 262 -27.28 7.75 27.56
C ALA A 262 -26.87 8.56 26.32
N CYS A 263 -25.60 8.53 25.91
CA CYS A 263 -25.16 9.24 24.70
C CYS A 263 -25.69 8.53 23.44
N THR A 264 -26.20 9.28 22.45
CA THR A 264 -26.78 8.68 21.24
C THR A 264 -26.83 9.67 20.07
N TYR A 265 -27.25 9.23 18.88
CA TYR A 265 -27.50 10.11 17.74
C TYR A 265 -28.95 10.61 17.75
N VAL A 266 -29.14 11.93 17.78
CA VAL A 266 -30.45 12.60 17.87
C VAL A 266 -30.73 13.43 16.63
N SER A 267 -32.00 13.70 16.35
CA SER A 267 -32.39 14.55 15.22
C SER A 267 -31.97 16.01 15.43
N MET A 268 -31.36 16.63 14.42
CA MET A 268 -30.84 18.01 14.47
C MET A 268 -31.86 19.02 15.00
N GLY A 269 -33.12 18.94 14.55
CA GLY A 269 -34.23 19.79 15.03
C GLY A 269 -34.72 19.52 16.47
N VAL A 270 -33.93 18.81 17.29
CA VAL A 270 -34.12 18.62 18.75
C VAL A 270 -33.02 19.35 19.54
N VAL A 271 -31.87 19.64 18.93
CA VAL A 271 -30.76 20.38 19.57
C VAL A 271 -31.07 21.88 19.54
N GLN A 272 -31.07 22.53 20.70
CA GLN A 272 -31.17 23.99 20.78
C GLN A 272 -29.77 24.60 20.90
N GLU A 273 -29.42 25.51 19.99
CA GLU A 273 -28.24 26.34 20.20
C GLU A 273 -28.49 27.31 21.37
N PRO A 274 -27.54 27.48 22.31
CA PRO A 274 -27.71 28.40 23.42
C PRO A 274 -27.76 29.84 22.90
N THR A 275 -28.92 30.48 23.03
CA THR A 275 -29.15 31.87 22.61
C THR A 275 -28.15 32.79 23.31
N LYS A 276 -27.15 33.29 22.59
CA LYS A 276 -26.15 34.22 23.13
C LYS A 276 -26.82 35.54 23.53
N VAL A 277 -27.16 35.67 24.82
CA VAL A 277 -27.53 36.95 25.43
C VAL A 277 -26.31 37.84 25.40
N MET A 278 -26.21 38.65 24.35
CA MET A 278 -25.04 39.47 24.04
C MET A 278 -25.02 40.70 24.95
N GLY A 279 -24.44 40.53 26.15
CA GLY A 279 -24.20 41.63 27.07
C GLY A 279 -23.20 42.62 26.48
N HIS A 280 -23.71 43.72 25.89
CA HIS A 280 -22.91 44.86 25.45
C HIS A 280 -22.14 45.43 26.66
N ARG A 281 -20.84 45.12 26.74
CA ARG A 281 -19.87 45.91 27.49
C ARG A 281 -19.23 46.89 26.53
N GLU A 282 -19.87 48.03 26.36
CA GLU A 282 -19.21 49.17 25.74
C GLU A 282 -18.18 49.74 26.73
N SER A 283 -17.00 50.02 26.19
CA SER A 283 -15.91 50.69 26.90
C SER A 283 -15.89 52.12 26.41
N ASP A 284 -16.06 53.09 27.30
CA ASP A 284 -15.41 54.38 27.11
C ASP A 284 -15.16 55.13 28.43
N GLY A 285 -14.34 56.18 28.35
CA GLY A 285 -13.59 56.74 29.47
C GLY A 285 -14.20 57.91 30.25
N GLU A 286 -13.30 58.59 30.97
CA GLU A 286 -13.56 59.62 32.00
C GLU A 286 -14.39 60.85 31.55
N LYS A 287 -15.34 61.31 32.39
CA LYS A 287 -15.21 62.59 33.14
C LYS A 287 -16.39 63.00 34.05
N ALA A 288 -16.01 63.57 35.20
CA ALA A 288 -16.59 64.71 35.93
C ALA A 288 -18.11 65.03 35.90
N THR A 289 -18.79 64.71 37.03
CA THR A 289 -19.63 65.58 37.89
C THR A 289 -20.75 66.51 37.34
N THR A 290 -21.84 66.61 38.12
CA THR A 290 -22.98 67.58 38.09
C THR A 290 -24.04 67.42 36.98
N SER A 291 -25.34 67.69 37.17
CA SER A 291 -26.19 67.75 38.39
C SER A 291 -27.70 67.96 38.05
N LEU A 292 -28.62 67.45 38.90
CA LEU A 292 -30.04 67.88 39.12
C LEU A 292 -31.14 67.54 38.09
N THR A 293 -32.29 67.03 38.61
CA THR A 293 -33.75 67.29 38.32
C THR A 293 -34.27 67.41 36.88
N ASP A 294 -35.45 66.94 36.45
CA ASP A 294 -36.64 66.24 37.03
C ASP A 294 -37.35 65.48 35.85
N GLY A 295 -38.40 64.65 35.97
CA GLY A 295 -39.28 64.22 37.09
C GLY A 295 -40.35 63.22 36.59
N ASP A 296 -41.38 62.94 37.41
CA ASP A 296 -42.61 62.13 37.18
C ASP A 296 -42.43 60.61 36.88
N GLU A 297 -42.84 59.70 37.79
CA GLU A 297 -44.17 59.05 37.94
C GLU A 297 -44.47 57.97 36.87
N LEU A 298 -44.96 56.73 37.13
CA LEU A 298 -45.38 55.93 38.32
C LEU A 298 -45.37 54.43 37.86
N GLU A 299 -45.44 53.34 38.66
CA GLU A 299 -45.54 53.04 40.11
C GLU A 299 -44.80 51.70 40.39
N ARG A 300 -44.38 51.45 41.64
CA ARG A 300 -43.93 50.14 42.17
C ARG A 300 -43.74 50.23 43.70
N PRO A 301 -43.73 49.10 44.44
CA PRO A 301 -44.74 48.04 44.56
C PRO A 301 -45.22 47.89 46.04
N GLN A 302 -46.21 47.05 46.33
CA GLN A 302 -46.48 46.62 47.72
C GLN A 302 -46.74 45.12 47.91
N SER A 303 -45.97 44.52 48.83
CA SER A 303 -46.16 43.18 49.37
C SER A 303 -46.50 43.26 50.87
N ASN A 304 -47.73 42.91 51.23
CA ASN A 304 -48.09 42.57 52.62
C ASN A 304 -47.66 41.12 52.92
N GLY A 305 -47.38 40.70 54.15
CA GLY A 305 -47.33 41.41 55.43
C GLY A 305 -46.90 40.45 56.55
N SER A 306 -46.30 40.95 57.64
CA SER A 306 -45.51 40.16 58.59
C SER A 306 -46.24 39.70 59.86
N ALA A 307 -45.72 38.65 60.54
CA ALA A 307 -45.61 38.40 62.00
C ALA A 307 -45.61 36.87 62.33
N ALA A 308 -45.07 36.35 63.46
CA ALA A 308 -44.55 37.00 64.67
C ALA A 308 -43.42 36.21 65.42
N THR A 309 -42.38 36.95 65.86
CA THR A 309 -41.69 36.88 67.19
C THR A 309 -41.02 35.62 67.80
N ARG A 310 -39.76 35.83 68.28
CA ARG A 310 -39.04 35.25 69.46
C ARG A 310 -38.56 33.78 69.34
N THR A 311 -37.43 33.32 69.92
CA THR A 311 -36.36 33.87 70.81
C THR A 311 -34.97 33.49 70.27
N SER A 312 -33.97 34.37 70.13
CA SER A 312 -32.99 34.84 71.16
C SER A 312 -32.02 33.78 71.73
N GLY A 313 -30.73 33.93 71.43
CA GLY A 313 -29.57 33.20 72.01
C GLY A 313 -28.28 33.59 71.27
N SER A 314 -27.17 33.94 71.95
CA SER A 314 -26.06 34.71 71.34
C SER A 314 -24.69 34.59 72.05
N LEU A 315 -23.61 34.84 71.29
CA LEU A 315 -22.20 35.05 71.73
C LEU A 315 -21.49 33.78 72.27
N ALA A 316 -20.14 33.67 72.29
CA ALA A 316 -19.06 34.63 72.01
C ALA A 316 -17.94 33.96 71.15
N GLU A 317 -17.32 34.66 70.19
CA GLU A 317 -16.02 35.38 70.25
C GLU A 317 -14.71 34.54 70.29
N ASN A 318 -13.86 34.78 69.27
CA ASN A 318 -12.38 34.95 69.28
C ASN A 318 -11.49 33.98 70.11
N ASN A 319 -10.48 33.34 69.52
CA ASN A 319 -9.20 34.00 69.19
C ASN A 319 -8.26 33.18 68.26
N VAL A 320 -7.14 33.81 67.84
CA VAL A 320 -6.12 33.30 66.90
C VAL A 320 -4.77 33.03 67.60
N THR A 321 -3.88 32.26 66.96
CA THR A 321 -2.42 32.01 67.17
C THR A 321 -2.05 30.60 67.66
N SER A 322 -0.85 30.02 67.43
CA SER A 322 0.06 29.88 66.25
C SER A 322 1.37 29.21 66.71
N SER A 323 2.07 28.41 65.87
CA SER A 323 3.51 28.00 66.01
C SER A 323 3.92 27.24 67.31
N ASP A 324 4.96 26.39 67.38
CA ASP A 324 5.89 25.83 66.38
C ASP A 324 6.59 24.52 66.88
N VAL A 325 7.06 23.71 65.92
CA VAL A 325 8.29 22.87 65.88
C VAL A 325 8.78 22.03 67.11
N ALA A 326 8.67 20.70 66.97
CA ALA A 326 9.62 19.60 67.35
C ALA A 326 10.12 19.46 68.83
N ASP A 327 10.83 18.40 69.28
CA ASP A 327 11.33 17.16 68.67
C ASP A 327 11.43 16.02 69.74
N SER A 328 11.42 14.73 69.37
CA SER A 328 12.01 13.59 70.11
C SER A 328 11.71 12.22 69.47
N PHE A 329 12.68 11.29 69.49
CA PHE A 329 12.56 9.89 69.04
C PHE A 329 12.53 8.91 70.23
N GLN A 330 11.73 7.83 70.13
CA GLN A 330 12.23 6.45 70.34
C GLN A 330 11.24 5.35 69.87
N LYS A 331 11.77 4.13 69.68
CA LYS A 331 11.15 2.87 69.20
C LYS A 331 11.51 1.73 70.20
N PRO A 332 11.29 0.42 69.92
CA PRO A 332 10.05 -0.35 69.68
C PRO A 332 10.00 -1.58 70.66
N SER A 333 9.59 -2.77 70.15
CA SER A 333 9.85 -4.15 70.69
C SER A 333 8.86 -4.71 71.72
N THR A 334 8.57 -6.03 71.85
CA THR A 334 8.34 -7.20 70.94
C THR A 334 8.23 -8.47 71.81
N SER A 335 7.49 -9.51 71.38
CA SER A 335 7.60 -10.89 71.90
C SER A 335 6.85 -11.90 71.02
N THR A 336 7.23 -13.15 70.72
CA THR A 336 8.49 -13.94 70.58
C THR A 336 8.05 -15.33 70.02
N CYS A 337 8.97 -16.15 69.50
CA CYS A 337 8.69 -17.45 68.83
C CYS A 337 8.72 -18.65 69.82
N PRO A 338 8.95 -19.96 69.47
CA PRO A 338 9.59 -20.64 68.30
C PRO A 338 8.62 -21.61 67.56
N THR A 339 8.94 -22.63 66.74
CA THR A 339 10.13 -23.34 66.16
C THR A 339 9.64 -24.04 64.83
N GLU A 340 10.35 -24.71 63.90
CA GLU A 340 11.76 -25.05 63.55
C GLU A 340 11.80 -25.45 62.03
N GLY A 341 12.86 -26.10 61.51
CA GLY A 341 12.69 -27.13 60.45
C GLY A 341 13.42 -26.98 59.08
N VAL A 342 14.73 -26.78 59.07
CA VAL A 342 15.77 -26.92 57.99
C VAL A 342 15.42 -27.91 56.82
N ILE A 343 15.71 -27.65 55.52
CA ILE A 343 16.91 -28.09 54.72
C ILE A 343 16.83 -27.66 53.21
N SER A 344 17.94 -27.15 52.62
CA SER A 344 18.45 -27.14 51.18
C SER A 344 17.55 -27.01 49.92
N SER A 345 18.00 -26.60 48.71
CA SER A 345 19.17 -25.82 48.21
C SER A 345 19.10 -25.58 46.67
N ASP A 346 19.80 -24.55 46.18
CA ASP A 346 20.50 -24.39 44.87
C ASP A 346 19.80 -24.38 43.48
N VAL A 347 20.13 -23.30 42.73
CA VAL A 347 20.59 -23.19 41.30
C VAL A 347 19.75 -23.80 40.14
N GLY A 348 19.57 -23.05 39.02
CA GLY A 348 19.21 -23.70 37.73
C GLY A 348 18.53 -22.95 36.57
N THR A 349 18.83 -21.66 36.33
CA THR A 349 18.74 -20.88 35.07
C THR A 349 17.98 -21.39 33.79
N ILE A 350 17.29 -20.46 33.08
CA ILE A 350 17.00 -20.37 31.60
C ILE A 350 15.51 -20.52 31.09
N THR A 351 15.01 -19.38 30.54
CA THR A 351 13.93 -19.11 29.53
C THR A 351 12.42 -19.37 29.71
N GLN A 352 11.69 -18.32 29.27
CA GLN A 352 10.43 -18.27 28.50
C GLN A 352 9.11 -18.83 29.08
N GLY A 353 8.15 -17.91 29.23
CA GLY A 353 6.72 -18.20 29.34
C GLY A 353 5.92 -16.90 29.46
N PHE A 354 5.23 -16.47 28.40
CA PHE A 354 4.24 -15.39 28.50
C PHE A 354 3.12 -15.84 29.45
N LYS A 355 2.90 -15.12 30.55
CA LYS A 355 1.78 -15.41 31.46
C LYS A 355 0.60 -14.49 31.14
N GLN A 356 -0.45 -15.07 30.57
CA GLN A 356 -1.72 -14.41 30.30
C GLN A 356 -2.49 -14.22 31.62
N GLU A 357 -3.11 -13.05 31.78
CA GLU A 357 -3.81 -12.66 33.01
C GLU A 357 -5.24 -13.20 33.02
N CYS A 358 -5.55 -14.11 33.95
CA CYS A 358 -6.89 -14.62 34.22
C CYS A 358 -6.94 -15.36 35.57
N ASP A 359 -7.16 -14.65 36.68
CA ASP A 359 -7.42 -15.27 37.98
C ASP A 359 -8.93 -15.43 38.24
N SER A 360 -9.35 -16.66 38.58
CA SER A 360 -10.67 -16.97 39.15
C SER A 360 -10.61 -18.35 39.82
N LEU A 361 -10.05 -18.40 41.04
CA LEU A 361 -9.99 -19.61 41.87
C LEU A 361 -11.38 -19.96 42.42
N GLY A 362 -11.95 -21.06 41.94
CA GLY A 362 -13.16 -21.68 42.52
C GLY A 362 -12.82 -22.67 43.63
N SER A 363 -13.65 -22.73 44.68
CA SER A 363 -13.45 -23.61 45.83
C SER A 363 -13.98 -25.04 45.63
N GLN A 364 -13.11 -26.01 45.91
CA GLN A 364 -13.33 -27.35 46.47
C GLN A 364 -14.67 -27.57 47.22
N PHE A 365 -15.28 -28.76 47.32
CA PHE A 365 -14.95 -30.15 46.91
C PHE A 365 -16.24 -30.99 46.72
N SER A 366 -16.22 -32.02 45.87
CA SER A 366 -16.90 -33.33 46.09
C SER A 366 -16.40 -34.36 45.07
N THR A 367 -16.56 -35.68 45.33
CA THR A 367 -15.74 -36.73 44.69
C THR A 367 -16.50 -37.98 44.21
N ASN A 368 -15.85 -38.72 43.29
CA ASN A 368 -16.05 -40.13 42.93
C ASN A 368 -17.34 -40.55 42.18
N SER A 369 -17.18 -40.94 40.90
CA SER A 369 -17.06 -42.37 40.52
C SER A 369 -16.72 -42.51 39.02
N SER A 370 -16.57 -43.75 38.51
CA SER A 370 -15.89 -44.02 37.23
C SER A 370 -16.59 -45.04 36.32
N LYS A 371 -16.50 -44.83 34.99
CA LYS A 371 -16.20 -45.83 33.95
C LYS A 371 -16.16 -45.25 32.52
N ALA A 372 -15.50 -45.98 31.62
CA ALA A 372 -15.20 -45.63 30.22
C ALA A 372 -16.47 -45.57 29.31
N SER A 373 -16.45 -45.06 28.06
CA SER A 373 -15.46 -45.37 27.00
C SER A 373 -15.65 -44.61 25.65
N LYS A 374 -14.66 -44.77 24.76
CA LYS A 374 -14.63 -44.65 23.29
C LYS A 374 -14.39 -43.29 22.58
N ALA A 375 -13.25 -43.28 21.88
CA ALA A 375 -12.96 -42.73 20.54
C ALA A 375 -12.56 -41.23 20.38
N PRO A 376 -11.73 -40.88 19.37
CA PRO A 376 -10.89 -39.68 19.38
C PRO A 376 -11.06 -38.81 18.09
N PRO A 377 -10.07 -38.06 17.55
CA PRO A 377 -10.07 -36.60 17.67
C PRO A 377 -10.18 -35.84 16.33
N SER A 378 -10.28 -34.52 16.43
CA SER A 378 -10.43 -33.55 15.33
C SER A 378 -9.20 -33.42 14.40
N ILE A 379 -9.45 -33.30 13.09
CA ILE A 379 -8.54 -32.67 12.12
C ILE A 379 -9.36 -31.66 11.26
N TYR A 380 -8.68 -30.63 10.78
CA TYR A 380 -9.18 -29.56 9.91
C TYR A 380 -10.02 -30.03 8.71
N SER A 381 -11.00 -29.21 8.33
CA SER A 381 -11.51 -29.15 6.95
C SER A 381 -12.00 -27.73 6.62
N SER A 382 -11.23 -27.03 5.79
CA SER A 382 -11.66 -25.82 5.10
C SER A 382 -12.52 -26.18 3.88
N SER A 383 -13.65 -25.51 3.68
CA SER A 383 -14.41 -25.62 2.42
C SER A 383 -15.10 -24.30 2.06
N SER A 384 -14.38 -23.44 1.35
CA SER A 384 -15.00 -22.39 0.54
C SER A 384 -15.48 -23.00 -0.78
N SER A 385 -16.77 -22.93 -1.08
CA SER A 385 -17.25 -22.98 -2.47
C SER A 385 -17.63 -21.56 -2.89
N SER A 386 -17.43 -21.23 -4.17
CA SER A 386 -17.73 -19.90 -4.71
C SER A 386 -18.42 -20.01 -6.06
N SER A 387 -19.17 -18.99 -6.44
CA SER A 387 -19.79 -18.86 -7.75
C SER A 387 -19.81 -17.38 -8.14
N PRO A 388 -19.29 -17.00 -9.32
CA PRO A 388 -19.05 -15.60 -9.65
C PRO A 388 -20.29 -14.92 -10.26
N SER A 389 -20.49 -13.65 -9.94
CA SER A 389 -21.45 -12.74 -10.58
C SER A 389 -20.98 -11.28 -10.42
N PRO A 390 -21.43 -10.34 -11.28
CA PRO A 390 -20.58 -9.23 -11.69
C PRO A 390 -20.55 -8.02 -10.76
N SER A 391 -19.62 -7.13 -11.07
CA SER A 391 -19.34 -5.83 -10.46
C SER A 391 -20.56 -4.98 -10.10
N SER A 392 -20.69 -4.61 -8.82
CA SER A 392 -21.49 -3.47 -8.37
C SER A 392 -20.71 -2.62 -7.36
N SER A 393 -20.53 -1.32 -7.67
CA SER A 393 -19.81 -0.37 -6.81
C SER A 393 -20.71 0.17 -5.70
N SER A 394 -20.79 -0.53 -4.56
CA SER A 394 -21.51 -0.06 -3.37
C SER A 394 -20.60 0.13 -2.15
N THR A 395 -20.55 1.35 -1.62
CA THR A 395 -19.92 1.68 -0.34
C THR A 395 -20.79 1.24 0.82
N GLN A 396 -20.76 -0.06 1.16
CA GLN A 396 -21.36 -0.54 2.41
C GLN A 396 -20.83 0.29 3.60
N ARG A 397 -21.78 0.92 4.30
CA ARG A 397 -21.61 1.71 5.53
C ARG A 397 -21.44 0.78 6.74
N PRO A 398 -21.03 1.29 7.93
CA PRO A 398 -21.22 0.55 9.18
C PRO A 398 -22.69 0.14 9.38
N SER A 399 -22.90 -0.90 10.16
CA SER A 399 -24.17 -1.64 10.30
C SER A 399 -25.36 -0.76 10.74
N GLN A 400 -26.33 -0.61 9.83
CA GLN A 400 -27.73 -0.30 10.15
C GLN A 400 -28.60 -1.45 9.63
N SER A 401 -28.51 -2.61 10.29
CA SER A 401 -29.16 -3.85 9.88
C SER A 401 -30.64 -3.92 10.30
N THR A 402 -31.46 -2.97 9.82
CA THR A 402 -32.93 -3.05 9.82
C THR A 402 -33.52 -2.12 8.75
N GLN A 403 -33.30 -2.46 7.47
CA GLN A 403 -34.11 -1.93 6.36
C GLN A 403 -34.81 -3.08 5.62
N CYS A 404 -36.11 -3.21 5.83
CA CYS A 404 -37.01 -3.97 4.96
C CYS A 404 -38.42 -3.35 5.03
N GLY A 405 -39.06 -3.14 3.87
CA GLY A 405 -40.51 -2.97 3.75
C GLY A 405 -41.15 -1.68 4.32
N ARG A 406 -41.30 -0.67 3.45
CA ARG A 406 -42.13 0.56 3.60
C ARG A 406 -41.64 1.63 4.59
N GLU A 407 -41.76 2.88 4.17
CA GLU A 407 -41.56 4.07 5.00
C GLU A 407 -42.83 4.40 5.81
N PRO A 408 -42.73 4.52 7.15
CA PRO A 408 -43.25 5.68 7.85
C PRO A 408 -42.25 6.85 7.75
N LYS A 409 -42.71 8.09 7.95
CA LYS A 409 -41.82 9.26 8.10
C LYS A 409 -40.78 9.00 9.20
N PRO A 410 -39.53 9.48 9.08
CA PRO A 410 -38.52 9.27 10.11
C PRO A 410 -38.98 9.85 11.45
N THR A 411 -39.18 8.97 12.43
CA THR A 411 -39.48 9.35 13.81
C THR A 411 -38.34 10.22 14.34
N ARG A 412 -38.64 11.43 14.81
CA ARG A 412 -37.63 12.30 15.44
C ARG A 412 -37.01 11.55 16.61
N VAL A 413 -35.68 11.41 16.61
CA VAL A 413 -34.94 10.77 17.69
C VAL A 413 -34.55 11.84 18.70
N SER A 414 -35.06 11.72 19.92
CA SER A 414 -34.71 12.57 21.06
C SER A 414 -33.67 11.89 21.96
N PRO A 415 -32.82 12.64 22.67
CA PRO A 415 -31.97 12.06 23.72
C PRO A 415 -32.83 11.51 24.87
N PRO A 416 -32.42 10.41 25.54
CA PRO A 416 -33.08 9.94 26.75
C PRO A 416 -32.94 10.95 27.90
N THR A 417 -33.94 11.03 28.76
CA THR A 417 -33.88 11.79 30.02
C THR A 417 -33.00 11.04 31.02
N VAL A 418 -31.97 11.70 31.55
CA VAL A 418 -31.03 11.13 32.53
C VAL A 418 -31.36 11.68 33.91
N ILE A 419 -31.62 10.80 34.88
CA ILE A 419 -31.91 11.16 36.26
C ILE A 419 -30.78 10.60 37.13
N MET A 420 -30.20 11.42 38.01
CA MET A 420 -29.04 11.01 38.80
C MET A 420 -29.05 11.59 40.22
N SER A 421 -28.11 11.14 41.04
CA SER A 421 -27.89 11.69 42.39
C SER A 421 -27.51 13.17 42.34
N ARG A 422 -27.70 13.88 43.45
CA ARG A 422 -27.23 15.26 43.62
C ARG A 422 -25.71 15.36 43.41
N ALA A 423 -24.96 14.35 43.88
CA ALA A 423 -23.51 14.32 43.73
C ALA A 423 -23.08 14.26 42.26
N ALA A 424 -23.68 13.36 41.47
CA ALA A 424 -23.40 13.25 40.04
C ALA A 424 -23.88 14.50 39.27
N TYR A 425 -25.08 15.00 39.59
CA TYR A 425 -25.65 16.19 38.95
C TYR A 425 -24.73 17.42 39.12
N ASN A 426 -24.27 17.68 40.34
CA ASN A 426 -23.40 18.82 40.64
C ASN A 426 -22.05 18.78 39.91
N LEU A 427 -21.51 17.57 39.65
CA LEU A 427 -20.26 17.38 38.90
C LEU A 427 -20.40 17.67 37.39
N LEU A 428 -21.63 17.63 36.87
CA LEU A 428 -21.95 17.85 35.45
C LEU A 428 -22.58 19.23 35.17
N SER A 429 -23.25 19.83 36.16
CA SER A 429 -23.88 21.14 36.01
C SER A 429 -22.89 22.29 36.04
N GLY A 430 -21.77 22.16 36.77
CA GLY A 430 -20.67 23.11 36.76
C GLY A 430 -21.00 24.48 37.36
N GLU A 431 -21.98 24.58 38.26
CA GLU A 431 -22.35 25.84 38.91
C GLU A 431 -21.15 26.44 39.66
N SER A 432 -20.80 27.68 39.31
CA SER A 432 -19.55 28.36 39.71
C SER A 432 -19.46 28.79 41.18
N GLY A 433 -20.32 28.25 42.05
CA GLY A 433 -20.25 28.35 43.51
C GLY A 433 -19.78 27.05 44.20
N SER A 434 -19.77 25.91 43.50
CA SER A 434 -19.34 24.61 44.04
C SER A 434 -17.90 24.31 43.65
N GLN A 435 -17.06 23.90 44.60
CA GLN A 435 -15.62 23.69 44.38
C GLN A 435 -15.26 22.39 43.61
N LEU A 436 -16.24 21.59 43.20
CA LEU A 436 -16.03 20.26 42.60
C LEU A 436 -16.57 20.21 41.17
N SER A 437 -15.64 20.23 40.21
CA SER A 437 -15.91 19.96 38.79
C SER A 437 -15.52 18.51 38.44
N SER A 438 -15.96 18.01 37.28
CA SER A 438 -15.49 16.73 36.75
C SER A 438 -13.98 16.66 36.49
N PHE A 439 -13.27 17.79 36.43
CA PHE A 439 -11.80 17.87 36.35
C PHE A 439 -11.10 17.73 37.71
N SER A 440 -11.84 17.91 38.81
CA SER A 440 -11.37 17.68 40.18
C SER A 440 -11.28 16.18 40.53
N LEU A 441 -11.94 15.31 39.77
CA LEU A 441 -11.95 13.85 39.95
C LEU A 441 -10.55 13.21 39.80
N LEU A 442 -10.42 12.00 40.34
CA LEU A 442 -9.24 11.16 40.12
C LEU A 442 -9.19 10.68 38.65
N PRO A 443 -8.00 10.33 38.13
CA PRO A 443 -7.89 9.80 36.78
C PRO A 443 -8.22 8.29 36.79
N HIS A 444 -8.11 7.61 35.64
CA HIS A 444 -8.39 6.16 35.57
C HIS A 444 -7.49 5.35 36.53
N ALA A 445 -7.94 4.15 36.93
CA ALA A 445 -7.24 3.32 37.91
C ALA A 445 -5.78 3.00 37.54
N ASP A 446 -5.47 2.92 36.24
CA ASP A 446 -4.15 2.59 35.70
C ASP A 446 -3.17 3.77 35.67
N VAL A 447 -3.62 4.97 36.03
CA VAL A 447 -2.82 6.21 35.96
C VAL A 447 -2.96 7.04 37.24
N ALA A 448 -2.10 8.03 37.40
CA ALA A 448 -2.14 9.00 38.49
C ALA A 448 -1.80 10.40 37.98
N TRP A 449 -2.26 11.44 38.69
CA TRP A 449 -1.83 12.81 38.44
C TRP A 449 -0.37 12.96 38.89
N SER A 450 0.49 13.58 38.06
CA SER A 450 1.90 13.81 38.38
C SER A 450 2.10 14.85 39.50
N SER A 451 1.11 15.72 39.72
CA SER A 451 1.12 16.76 40.75
C SER A 451 -0.30 17.15 41.16
N PRO A 452 -0.53 17.47 42.45
CA PRO A 452 -1.77 18.13 42.88
C PRO A 452 -1.87 19.58 42.38
N LEU A 453 -0.75 20.23 42.06
CA LEU A 453 -0.68 21.62 41.58
C LEU A 453 -0.89 21.76 40.04
N ARG A 454 -1.50 20.75 39.41
CA ARG A 454 -1.81 20.78 37.97
C ARG A 454 -2.79 21.93 37.65
N PRO A 455 -2.64 22.65 36.52
CA PRO A 455 -3.66 23.60 36.05
C PRO A 455 -5.00 22.90 35.83
N LEU A 456 -6.12 23.60 36.07
CA LEU A 456 -7.45 23.10 35.72
C LEU A 456 -7.60 23.05 34.20
N ILE A 457 -8.17 21.95 33.69
CA ILE A 457 -8.51 21.81 32.27
C ILE A 457 -9.63 22.80 31.94
N THR A 458 -9.39 23.70 30.98
CA THR A 458 -10.44 24.59 30.47
C THR A 458 -11.34 23.83 29.48
N HIS A 459 -12.63 24.16 29.46
CA HIS A 459 -13.65 23.49 28.64
C HIS A 459 -13.42 23.57 27.10
N ASN A 460 -12.40 24.29 26.65
CA ASN A 460 -12.11 24.52 25.24
C ASN A 460 -11.02 23.57 24.67
N LEU A 461 -10.20 22.96 25.52
CA LEU A 461 -9.07 22.11 25.09
C LEU A 461 -9.55 20.82 24.40
N GLN A 462 -9.19 20.65 23.13
CA GLN A 462 -9.59 19.52 22.29
C GLN A 462 -8.39 18.88 21.57
N GLY A 463 -8.52 17.61 21.21
CA GLY A 463 -7.55 16.87 20.39
C GLY A 463 -6.11 16.94 20.90
N ALA A 464 -5.21 17.47 20.07
CA ALA A 464 -3.78 17.52 20.36
C ALA A 464 -3.42 18.35 21.60
N GLU A 465 -4.11 19.47 21.87
CA GLU A 465 -3.86 20.29 23.06
C GLU A 465 -4.22 19.54 24.34
N GLN A 466 -5.34 18.82 24.30
CA GLN A 466 -5.78 17.94 25.38
C GLN A 466 -4.79 16.77 25.57
N SER A 467 -4.30 16.15 24.48
CA SER A 467 -3.25 15.13 24.54
C SER A 467 -1.97 15.65 25.20
N MET A 468 -1.50 16.85 24.84
CA MET A 468 -0.34 17.49 25.47
C MET A 468 -0.54 17.72 26.98
N TYR A 469 -1.72 18.20 27.40
CA TYR A 469 -2.03 18.36 28.82
C TYR A 469 -1.91 17.03 29.58
N TYR A 470 -2.54 15.96 29.10
CA TYR A 470 -2.48 14.67 29.78
C TYR A 470 -1.05 14.10 29.80
N ARG A 471 -0.29 14.27 28.72
CA ARG A 471 1.13 13.88 28.63
C ARG A 471 2.04 14.69 29.54
N GLN A 472 1.63 15.88 29.97
CA GLN A 472 2.34 16.70 30.96
C GLN A 472 1.91 16.39 32.41
N TRP A 473 0.66 15.99 32.64
CA TRP A 473 0.09 15.88 33.99
C TRP A 473 -0.31 14.48 34.46
N THR A 474 -0.16 13.43 33.65
CA THR A 474 -0.47 12.04 34.06
C THR A 474 0.71 11.06 33.90
N ILE A 475 0.88 10.21 34.92
CA ILE A 475 1.86 9.13 34.98
C ILE A 475 1.16 7.78 35.04
N THR A 476 1.81 6.75 34.50
CA THR A 476 1.36 5.35 34.55
C THR A 476 1.53 4.71 35.94
N ARG A 477 0.60 3.83 36.34
CA ARG A 477 0.79 2.88 37.46
C ARG A 477 1.31 1.52 36.97
N GLN A 478 1.75 0.67 37.90
CA GLN A 478 2.41 -0.62 37.63
C GLN A 478 1.67 -1.56 36.66
N HIS A 479 0.33 -1.54 36.65
CA HIS A 479 -0.51 -2.36 35.78
C HIS A 479 -0.84 -1.72 34.42
N HIS A 480 -0.28 -0.56 34.10
CA HIS A 480 -0.48 0.09 32.80
C HIS A 480 0.44 -0.50 31.71
N ALA A 481 -0.09 -0.71 30.50
CA ALA A 481 0.62 -1.37 29.38
C ALA A 481 1.92 -0.69 28.90
N ASP A 482 2.12 0.58 29.26
CA ASP A 482 3.34 1.37 28.99
C ASP A 482 4.11 1.77 30.27
N TYR A 483 3.89 1.13 31.43
CA TYR A 483 4.53 1.52 32.70
C TYR A 483 6.08 1.48 32.64
N GLU A 484 6.65 0.42 32.07
CA GLU A 484 8.10 0.25 31.89
C GLU A 484 8.60 0.74 30.50
N ALA A 485 7.80 1.56 29.81
CA ALA A 485 8.14 2.02 28.47
C ALA A 485 9.30 3.02 28.45
N PRO A 486 10.22 2.94 27.46
CA PRO A 486 11.10 4.06 27.16
C PRO A 486 10.23 5.24 26.64
N PRO A 487 10.58 6.51 26.97
CA PRO A 487 9.79 7.70 26.63
C PRO A 487 9.86 8.10 25.14
N VAL A 488 10.10 7.14 24.25
CA VAL A 488 10.21 7.32 22.81
C VAL A 488 8.98 6.70 22.14
N PRO A 489 8.14 7.50 21.44
CA PRO A 489 6.99 6.99 20.71
C PRO A 489 7.36 5.90 19.70
N HIS A 490 6.53 4.85 19.63
CA HIS A 490 6.73 3.76 18.69
C HIS A 490 6.02 4.08 17.36
N PRO A 491 6.72 4.12 16.21
CA PRO A 491 6.14 4.60 14.95
C PRO A 491 4.98 3.73 14.43
N ARG A 492 4.87 2.47 14.90
CA ARG A 492 3.78 1.53 14.54
C ARG A 492 2.68 1.43 15.62
N ARG A 493 2.50 2.47 16.45
CA ARG A 493 1.33 2.60 17.36
C ARG A 493 0.47 3.78 16.91
N LEU A 494 -0.84 3.53 16.76
CA LEU A 494 -1.86 4.48 16.34
C LEU A 494 -2.98 4.53 17.39
N LEU A 495 -3.60 5.69 17.59
CA LEU A 495 -4.78 5.85 18.45
C LEU A 495 -5.95 6.42 17.65
N LEU A 496 -7.05 5.69 17.58
CA LEU A 496 -8.34 6.22 17.14
C LEU A 496 -9.20 6.55 18.36
N SER A 497 -9.63 7.79 18.49
CA SER A 497 -10.41 8.26 19.64
C SER A 497 -11.75 8.84 19.20
N GLY A 498 -12.81 8.47 19.91
CA GLY A 498 -14.15 8.96 19.67
C GLY A 498 -15.08 8.61 20.84
N PRO A 499 -16.07 9.46 21.16
CA PRO A 499 -16.80 9.38 22.43
C PRO A 499 -17.67 8.10 22.57
N PRO A 500 -18.39 7.90 23.69
CA PRO A 500 -19.34 6.80 23.82
C PRO A 500 -20.29 6.67 22.61
N GLN A 501 -20.75 5.45 22.33
CA GLN A 501 -21.77 5.14 21.30
C GLN A 501 -21.54 5.55 19.81
N VAL A 502 -20.43 6.20 19.42
CA VAL A 502 -20.16 6.57 18.00
C VAL A 502 -19.73 5.43 17.05
N GLY A 503 -20.06 4.16 17.35
CA GLY A 503 -19.78 3.05 16.43
C GLY A 503 -18.30 2.74 16.17
N LYS A 504 -17.42 2.96 17.17
CA LYS A 504 -15.94 2.79 17.10
C LYS A 504 -15.48 1.50 16.41
N THR A 505 -16.13 0.36 16.68
CA THR A 505 -15.81 -0.94 16.06
C THR A 505 -16.02 -0.92 14.54
N GLY A 506 -17.07 -0.24 14.05
CA GLY A 506 -17.31 -0.03 12.63
C GLY A 506 -16.25 0.85 11.98
N ALA A 507 -15.77 1.89 12.68
CA ALA A 507 -14.67 2.73 12.21
C ALA A 507 -13.34 1.95 12.11
N TYR A 508 -13.05 1.08 13.09
CA TYR A 508 -11.90 0.16 13.06
C TYR A 508 -11.95 -0.80 11.87
N LEU A 509 -13.09 -1.47 11.64
CA LEU A 509 -13.28 -2.37 10.50
C LEU A 509 -13.18 -1.64 9.15
N GLN A 510 -13.71 -0.41 9.06
CA GLN A 510 -13.57 0.44 7.88
C GLN A 510 -12.12 0.86 7.62
N PHE A 511 -11.36 1.21 8.67
CA PHE A 511 -9.93 1.47 8.57
C PHE A 511 -9.17 0.25 8.03
N LEU A 512 -9.41 -0.95 8.58
CA LEU A 512 -8.83 -2.19 8.07
C LEU A 512 -9.17 -2.43 6.59
N ARG A 513 -10.42 -2.18 6.17
CA ARG A 513 -10.84 -2.30 4.76
C ARG A 513 -10.11 -1.32 3.84
N ILE A 514 -9.86 -0.09 4.28
CA ILE A 514 -9.09 0.91 3.52
C ILE A 514 -7.62 0.49 3.43
N LEU A 515 -7.01 0.14 4.57
CA LEU A 515 -5.61 -0.29 4.67
C LEU A 515 -5.34 -1.51 3.78
N PHE A 516 -6.22 -2.52 3.81
CA PHE A 516 -6.13 -3.71 2.94
C PHE A 516 -6.15 -3.36 1.44
N ARG A 517 -7.02 -2.44 1.02
CA ARG A 517 -7.07 -1.96 -0.38
C ARG A 517 -5.82 -1.17 -0.78
N MET A 518 -5.26 -0.38 0.13
CA MET A 518 -4.00 0.34 -0.12
C MET A 518 -2.82 -0.64 -0.24
N LEU A 519 -2.74 -1.64 0.63
CA LEU A 519 -1.70 -2.68 0.60
C LEU A 519 -1.76 -3.54 -0.67
N ILE A 520 -2.95 -3.81 -1.22
CA ILE A 520 -3.07 -4.47 -2.54
C ILE A 520 -2.47 -3.59 -3.64
N ARG A 521 -2.85 -2.30 -3.72
CA ARG A 521 -2.33 -1.38 -4.74
C ARG A 521 -0.82 -1.17 -4.68
N LEU A 522 -0.22 -1.24 -3.50
CA LEU A 522 1.25 -1.18 -3.33
C LEU A 522 1.97 -2.45 -3.85
N LEU A 523 1.24 -3.52 -4.13
CA LEU A 523 1.73 -4.75 -4.76
C LEU A 523 1.34 -4.86 -6.24
N GLU A 524 0.65 -3.87 -6.81
CA GLU A 524 0.27 -3.83 -8.22
C GLU A 524 1.27 -2.97 -9.01
N VAL A 525 1.67 -3.45 -10.19
CA VAL A 525 2.52 -2.70 -11.13
C VAL A 525 1.96 -2.81 -12.54
N ASP A 526 2.06 -1.71 -13.29
CA ASP A 526 1.74 -1.73 -14.71
C ASP A 526 2.88 -2.39 -15.49
N VAL A 527 2.57 -3.48 -16.20
CA VAL A 527 3.46 -4.14 -17.15
C VAL A 527 2.93 -3.92 -18.57
N TYR A 528 3.80 -3.91 -19.57
CA TYR A 528 3.35 -3.85 -20.95
C TYR A 528 2.63 -5.16 -21.34
N ASP A 529 1.50 -5.05 -22.03
CA ASP A 529 0.75 -6.18 -22.59
C ASP A 529 1.14 -6.31 -24.07
N GLU A 530 2.26 -7.01 -24.36
CA GLU A 530 2.92 -6.95 -25.68
C GLU A 530 2.46 -8.10 -26.59
N GLU A 531 1.28 -7.96 -27.19
CA GLU A 531 0.75 -8.91 -28.17
C GLU A 531 1.59 -8.93 -29.47
N GLU A 532 2.18 -10.09 -29.76
CA GLU A 532 2.89 -10.37 -31.01
C GLU A 532 1.89 -10.61 -32.17
N GLU A 533 2.17 -10.00 -33.33
CA GLU A 533 1.39 -10.18 -34.57
C GLU A 533 1.53 -11.63 -35.08
N GLU A 534 0.44 -12.25 -35.52
CA GLU A 534 0.39 -13.71 -35.75
C GLU A 534 1.15 -14.19 -37.01
N GLU A 535 1.56 -15.46 -37.00
CA GLU A 535 1.95 -16.18 -38.20
C GLU A 535 0.73 -16.88 -38.83
N GLU A 536 0.51 -16.68 -40.14
CA GLU A 536 -0.34 -17.55 -40.95
C GLU A 536 0.40 -18.88 -41.23
N THR A 537 0.70 -19.67 -40.19
CA THR A 537 1.32 -21.00 -40.33
C THR A 537 0.27 -22.10 -40.51
N SER A 538 0.28 -22.72 -41.68
CA SER A 538 -0.61 -23.81 -42.08
C SER A 538 -0.13 -25.17 -41.57
N GLU A 539 -1.10 -26.04 -41.25
CA GLU A 539 -0.94 -27.44 -40.80
C GLU A 539 -0.31 -27.63 -39.41
N VAL A 540 -1.18 -27.90 -38.43
CA VAL A 540 -0.81 -28.25 -37.05
C VAL A 540 -0.35 -29.70 -37.01
N THR A 541 0.97 -29.93 -37.00
CA THR A 541 1.52 -31.16 -36.45
C THR A 541 1.31 -31.19 -34.93
N THR A 542 0.95 -32.36 -34.39
CA THR A 542 0.76 -32.55 -32.95
C THR A 542 2.07 -32.27 -32.21
N PRO A 543 2.12 -31.31 -31.25
CA PRO A 543 3.34 -31.03 -30.52
C PRO A 543 3.70 -32.22 -29.62
N VAL A 544 4.85 -32.84 -29.87
CA VAL A 544 5.49 -33.71 -28.87
C VAL A 544 5.89 -32.82 -27.71
N ASN A 545 5.53 -33.19 -26.47
CA ASN A 545 5.80 -32.37 -25.29
C ASN A 545 7.28 -32.46 -24.87
N THR A 546 8.16 -31.88 -25.68
CA THR A 546 9.61 -31.83 -25.43
C THR A 546 9.95 -30.66 -24.51
N GLN A 547 10.39 -30.99 -23.29
CA GLN A 547 10.91 -30.01 -22.33
C GLN A 547 12.10 -29.22 -22.91
N TRP A 548 12.87 -29.83 -23.81
CA TRP A 548 14.16 -29.33 -24.32
C TRP A 548 14.18 -29.23 -25.86
N PRO A 549 14.88 -28.24 -26.44
CA PRO A 549 15.02 -28.12 -27.88
C PRO A 549 16.04 -29.12 -28.41
N ASP A 550 15.64 -30.01 -29.33
CA ASP A 550 16.63 -30.78 -30.09
C ASP A 550 17.33 -29.90 -31.14
N ILE A 551 18.63 -30.10 -31.26
CA ILE A 551 19.51 -29.31 -32.13
C ILE A 551 19.20 -29.50 -33.63
N GLU A 552 18.79 -30.69 -34.05
CA GLU A 552 18.45 -31.00 -35.44
C GLU A 552 17.00 -30.63 -35.78
N GLU A 553 16.12 -30.50 -34.79
CA GLU A 553 14.79 -29.89 -34.98
C GLU A 553 14.92 -28.36 -35.11
N VAL A 554 15.58 -27.68 -34.16
CA VAL A 554 15.73 -26.21 -34.21
C VAL A 554 16.52 -25.77 -35.44
N ARG A 555 17.52 -26.54 -35.90
CA ARG A 555 18.24 -26.25 -37.16
C ARG A 555 17.31 -26.25 -38.40
N LYS A 556 16.25 -27.06 -38.41
CA LYS A 556 15.26 -27.13 -39.51
C LYS A 556 14.22 -26.01 -39.46
N LEU A 557 13.97 -25.41 -38.30
CA LEU A 557 13.04 -24.29 -38.19
C LEU A 557 13.52 -23.10 -39.05
N PRO A 558 12.63 -22.44 -39.81
CA PRO A 558 12.97 -21.20 -40.51
C PRO A 558 13.24 -20.10 -39.48
N PHE A 559 14.19 -19.22 -39.77
CA PHE A 559 14.35 -17.97 -39.01
C PHE A 559 13.37 -16.93 -39.54
N ASP A 560 12.51 -16.41 -38.67
CA ASP A 560 11.65 -15.26 -38.97
C ASP A 560 12.45 -13.96 -38.83
N PRO A 561 12.69 -13.21 -39.93
CA PRO A 561 13.40 -11.95 -39.88
C PRO A 561 12.49 -10.76 -39.53
N TYR A 562 11.15 -10.92 -39.46
CA TYR A 562 10.24 -9.82 -39.15
C TYR A 562 10.28 -9.50 -37.64
N PRO A 563 10.52 -8.24 -37.23
CA PRO A 563 10.62 -7.87 -35.82
C PRO A 563 9.23 -7.72 -35.17
N ARG A 564 8.59 -8.85 -34.83
CA ARG A 564 7.21 -8.93 -34.26
C ARG A 564 7.01 -8.21 -32.94
N ASP A 565 8.08 -8.03 -32.16
CA ASP A 565 8.04 -7.35 -30.87
C ASP A 565 7.46 -5.93 -31.03
N PRO A 566 6.37 -5.57 -30.33
CA PRO A 566 5.71 -4.28 -30.45
C PRO A 566 6.62 -3.05 -30.26
N LYS A 567 7.82 -3.20 -29.67
CA LYS A 567 8.82 -2.11 -29.63
C LYS A 567 9.34 -1.70 -31.01
N PHE A 568 9.24 -2.57 -32.03
CA PHE A 568 9.66 -2.31 -33.41
C PHE A 568 8.51 -2.02 -34.38
N ARG A 569 7.26 -1.83 -33.92
CA ARG A 569 6.13 -1.39 -34.77
C ARG A 569 6.38 -0.03 -35.49
N LYS A 570 7.40 0.73 -35.07
CA LYS A 570 7.92 1.95 -35.73
C LYS A 570 9.32 1.78 -36.37
N ALA A 571 9.69 0.55 -36.72
CA ALA A 571 10.91 0.21 -37.43
C ALA A 571 10.61 -0.35 -38.82
N SER A 572 11.58 -0.29 -39.74
CA SER A 572 11.45 -0.86 -41.08
C SER A 572 11.30 -2.39 -41.02
N PRO A 573 10.21 -2.96 -41.57
CA PRO A 573 10.05 -4.41 -41.61
C PRO A 573 11.14 -5.05 -42.49
N VAL A 574 11.74 -6.14 -42.02
CA VAL A 574 12.70 -6.91 -42.83
C VAL A 574 11.93 -7.71 -43.88
N TYR A 575 12.42 -7.74 -45.11
CA TYR A 575 11.81 -8.47 -46.22
C TYR A 575 11.97 -10.00 -46.07
N ALA A 576 10.90 -10.73 -46.39
CA ALA A 576 10.88 -12.18 -46.54
C ALA A 576 9.87 -12.60 -47.61
N ASP A 577 10.07 -13.73 -48.28
CA ASP A 577 9.24 -14.16 -49.42
C ASP A 577 7.79 -14.52 -49.06
N LYS A 578 7.49 -14.70 -47.77
CA LYS A 578 6.15 -14.98 -47.22
C LYS A 578 5.65 -13.88 -46.27
N MET A 579 5.91 -12.61 -46.59
CA MET A 579 5.45 -11.47 -45.77
C MET A 579 3.92 -11.46 -45.55
N PRO A 580 3.42 -11.33 -44.30
CA PRO A 580 1.98 -11.35 -44.00
C PRO A 580 1.17 -10.28 -44.72
N LYS A 581 0.00 -10.66 -45.23
CA LYS A 581 -0.92 -9.77 -45.98
C LYS A 581 -1.58 -8.69 -45.12
N CYS A 582 -1.61 -8.87 -43.80
CA CYS A 582 -2.37 -8.06 -42.85
C CYS A 582 -1.91 -6.60 -42.75
N LEU A 583 -0.61 -6.32 -42.99
CA LEU A 583 0.02 -5.01 -42.81
C LEU A 583 -0.36 -3.94 -43.86
N LYS A 584 -1.55 -3.99 -44.45
CA LYS A 584 -1.99 -3.05 -45.50
C LYS A 584 -2.61 -1.76 -44.95
N ASP A 585 -3.23 -1.78 -43.78
CA ASP A 585 -4.01 -0.66 -43.23
C ASP A 585 -3.19 0.39 -42.44
N PHE A 586 -1.99 0.74 -42.92
CA PHE A 586 -1.31 1.98 -42.50
C PHE A 586 -1.98 3.21 -43.13
N LYS A 587 -3.22 3.50 -42.71
CA LYS A 587 -3.98 4.65 -43.17
C LYS A 587 -3.32 5.95 -42.71
N HIS A 588 -2.97 6.82 -43.66
CA HIS A 588 -2.56 8.19 -43.35
C HIS A 588 -3.75 8.94 -42.71
N GLY A 589 -3.64 9.27 -41.42
CA GLY A 589 -4.51 10.26 -40.79
C GLY A 589 -5.08 9.88 -39.43
N GLU A 590 -4.24 9.72 -38.40
CA GLU A 590 -4.64 10.02 -37.02
C GLU A 590 -3.41 10.32 -36.14
N SER A 591 -3.45 11.50 -35.48
CA SER A 591 -2.55 12.04 -34.44
C SER A 591 -1.01 11.83 -34.52
N GLN A 592 -0.26 12.92 -34.32
CA GLN A 592 1.20 12.87 -34.09
C GLN A 592 1.59 12.28 -32.71
N THR A 593 0.64 12.03 -31.81
CA THR A 593 0.92 11.35 -30.53
C THR A 593 1.36 9.90 -30.77
N PRO A 594 2.49 9.42 -30.23
CA PRO A 594 2.85 8.02 -30.34
C PRO A 594 1.79 7.15 -29.65
N ALA A 595 1.24 6.17 -30.39
CA ALA A 595 0.32 5.18 -29.84
C ALA A 595 0.90 4.60 -28.55
N LYS A 596 0.21 4.86 -27.43
CA LYS A 596 0.63 4.41 -26.10
C LYS A 596 0.60 2.88 -26.10
N ARG A 597 1.72 2.22 -25.81
CA ARG A 597 1.71 0.75 -25.62
C ARG A 597 0.73 0.41 -24.51
N GLU A 598 -0.05 -0.64 -24.73
CA GLU A 598 -1.01 -1.10 -23.76
C GLU A 598 -0.29 -1.65 -22.53
N THR A 599 -0.87 -1.38 -21.36
CA THR A 599 -0.29 -1.73 -20.07
C THR A 599 -1.37 -2.32 -19.18
N LYS A 600 -1.08 -3.49 -18.60
CA LYS A 600 -1.96 -4.16 -17.66
C LYS A 600 -1.40 -4.06 -16.25
N SER A 601 -2.24 -3.70 -15.29
CA SER A 601 -1.84 -3.76 -13.88
C SER A 601 -1.82 -5.23 -13.44
N ILE A 602 -0.68 -5.68 -12.94
CA ILE A 602 -0.41 -7.05 -12.50
C ILE A 602 0.12 -7.00 -11.07
N ARG A 603 -0.39 -7.90 -10.22
CA ARG A 603 0.10 -8.07 -8.85
C ARG A 603 1.46 -8.78 -8.86
N LEU A 604 2.44 -8.20 -8.18
CA LEU A 604 3.78 -8.76 -8.01
C LEU A 604 3.72 -10.14 -7.33
N SER A 605 4.48 -11.09 -7.88
CA SER A 605 4.69 -12.41 -7.28
C SER A 605 5.85 -12.39 -6.27
N ARG A 606 6.04 -13.49 -5.52
CA ARG A 606 7.20 -13.69 -4.63
C ARG A 606 8.56 -13.73 -5.35
N PHE A 607 8.56 -13.75 -6.68
CA PHE A 607 9.75 -13.81 -7.54
C PHE A 607 9.98 -12.50 -8.32
N ALA A 608 9.37 -11.39 -7.90
CA ALA A 608 9.53 -10.11 -8.58
C ALA A 608 10.96 -9.57 -8.48
N ALA A 609 11.39 -8.87 -9.55
CA ALA A 609 12.50 -7.93 -9.47
C ALA A 609 12.00 -6.57 -8.97
N HIS A 610 12.82 -5.87 -8.18
CA HIS A 610 12.45 -4.66 -7.47
C HIS A 610 13.43 -3.49 -7.70
N ASN A 611 12.96 -2.27 -7.46
CA ASN A 611 13.77 -1.05 -7.54
C ASN A 611 14.34 -0.65 -6.16
N ALA A 612 15.10 0.46 -6.12
CA ALA A 612 15.79 0.96 -4.94
C ALA A 612 14.86 1.34 -3.75
N PHE A 613 13.54 1.38 -3.97
CA PHE A 613 12.56 1.67 -2.92
C PHE A 613 12.00 0.42 -2.22
N HIS A 614 12.41 -0.79 -2.60
CA HIS A 614 11.97 -2.03 -1.95
C HIS A 614 12.81 -2.38 -0.72
N HIS A 615 12.20 -2.21 0.47
CA HIS A 615 12.81 -2.48 1.76
C HIS A 615 12.13 -3.71 2.40
N CYS A 616 12.86 -4.80 2.58
CA CYS A 616 12.36 -6.01 3.25
C CYS A 616 13.47 -6.69 4.06
N GLU A 617 13.09 -7.45 5.10
CA GLU A 617 14.04 -8.06 6.05
C GLU A 617 15.09 -8.97 5.36
N GLN A 618 14.79 -9.52 4.17
CA GLN A 618 15.71 -10.35 3.38
C GLN A 618 16.59 -9.55 2.40
N CYS A 619 16.16 -8.37 1.95
CA CYS A 619 16.85 -7.58 0.93
C CYS A 619 17.80 -6.50 1.49
N HIS A 620 17.86 -6.26 2.81
CA HIS A 620 18.79 -5.27 3.40
C HIS A 620 20.23 -5.48 2.92
N HIS A 621 20.78 -6.69 3.03
CA HIS A 621 22.15 -7.00 2.55
C HIS A 621 22.31 -6.93 1.01
N TYR A 622 21.22 -6.86 0.26
CA TYR A 622 21.24 -6.77 -1.21
C TYR A 622 21.18 -5.32 -1.70
N CYS A 623 20.50 -4.42 -0.99
CA CYS A 623 20.29 -3.02 -1.42
C CYS A 623 20.99 -1.99 -0.53
N GLU A 624 21.05 -2.18 0.79
CA GLU A 624 21.46 -1.14 1.73
C GLU A 624 22.93 -1.28 2.16
N ALA A 625 23.61 -0.14 2.30
CA ALA A 625 24.70 -0.04 3.26
C ALA A 625 24.11 -0.01 4.68
N GLY A 626 24.75 -0.70 5.64
CA GLY A 626 24.17 -0.93 6.97
C GLY A 626 23.86 0.34 7.78
N PRO A 627 23.03 0.25 8.84
CA PRO A 627 22.60 1.41 9.60
C PRO A 627 23.78 2.19 10.22
N ALA A 628 24.05 3.35 9.62
CA ALA A 628 25.06 4.34 9.97
C ALA A 628 26.55 4.00 9.70
N THR A 629 27.29 5.06 9.33
CA THR A 629 28.75 5.26 9.47
C THR A 629 29.76 4.50 8.61
N GLN A 630 29.40 3.52 7.76
CA GLN A 630 30.33 3.05 6.71
C GLN A 630 29.65 2.90 5.35
N LEU A 631 30.20 3.59 4.34
CA LEU A 631 30.02 3.22 2.93
C LEU A 631 30.52 1.78 2.75
N SER A 632 29.76 0.92 2.07
CA SER A 632 30.22 -0.42 1.69
C SER A 632 31.62 -0.31 1.07
N GLU A 633 32.60 -0.97 1.67
CA GLU A 633 33.99 -0.89 1.20
C GLU A 633 34.05 -1.48 -0.22
N CYS A 634 34.18 -0.59 -1.21
CA CYS A 634 34.28 -0.95 -2.61
C CYS A 634 35.65 -0.57 -3.14
N THR A 635 36.37 -1.56 -3.64
CA THR A 635 37.64 -1.45 -4.32
C THR A 635 37.43 -1.00 -5.77
N PHE A 636 38.39 -0.25 -6.30
CA PHE A 636 38.40 0.22 -7.69
C PHE A 636 39.50 -0.51 -8.43
N HIS A 637 39.17 -1.19 -9.52
CA HIS A 637 40.13 -1.95 -10.32
C HIS A 637 40.06 -1.54 -11.79
N ALA A 638 41.22 -1.44 -12.43
CA ALA A 638 41.31 -1.37 -13.88
C ALA A 638 41.31 -2.80 -14.45
N PHE A 639 40.55 -2.98 -15.53
CA PHE A 639 40.63 -4.12 -16.44
C PHE A 639 40.91 -3.60 -17.84
N THR A 640 41.88 -4.16 -18.54
CA THR A 640 42.42 -3.56 -19.76
C THR A 640 42.57 -4.60 -20.87
N PHE A 641 42.15 -4.26 -22.10
CA PHE A 641 42.27 -5.14 -23.27
C PHE A 641 42.35 -4.35 -24.58
N CYS A 642 42.98 -4.91 -25.61
CA CYS A 642 43.06 -4.30 -26.93
C CYS A 642 41.85 -4.71 -27.80
N SER A 643 41.02 -3.74 -28.22
CA SER A 643 39.92 -4.01 -29.18
C SER A 643 40.31 -3.57 -30.59
N SER A 644 40.29 -4.50 -31.53
CA SER A 644 40.60 -4.25 -32.95
C SER A 644 39.61 -3.28 -33.63
N MET A 645 38.39 -3.15 -33.12
CA MET A 645 37.38 -2.21 -33.61
C MET A 645 37.62 -0.76 -33.16
N LEU A 646 38.28 -0.57 -32.02
CA LEU A 646 38.60 0.74 -31.45
C LEU A 646 40.03 1.19 -31.78
N GLY A 647 40.90 0.25 -32.17
CA GLY A 647 42.29 0.52 -32.59
C GLY A 647 43.27 0.80 -31.45
N GLU A 648 42.79 0.83 -30.21
CA GLU A 648 43.54 1.25 -29.02
C GLU A 648 43.36 0.26 -27.85
N GLU A 649 44.15 0.45 -26.81
CA GLU A 649 44.04 -0.27 -25.53
C GLU A 649 42.89 0.31 -24.69
N VAL A 650 41.86 -0.50 -24.44
CA VAL A 650 40.64 -0.08 -23.75
C VAL A 650 40.74 -0.39 -22.26
N GLN A 651 40.76 0.64 -21.44
CA GLN A 651 40.70 0.52 -19.98
C GLN A 651 39.27 0.68 -19.46
N LEU A 652 38.72 -0.36 -18.86
CA LEU A 652 37.45 -0.34 -18.12
C LEU A 652 37.73 -0.23 -16.61
N GLN A 653 36.85 0.47 -15.89
CA GLN A 653 36.94 0.58 -14.43
C GLN A 653 35.82 -0.24 -13.77
N PHE A 654 36.20 -1.23 -12.97
CA PHE A 654 35.29 -1.94 -12.08
C PHE A 654 35.25 -1.27 -10.70
N VAL A 655 34.04 -1.16 -10.14
CA VAL A 655 33.79 -0.89 -8.72
C VAL A 655 33.23 -2.17 -8.11
N ILE A 656 33.99 -2.80 -7.21
CA ILE A 656 33.68 -4.12 -6.65
C ILE A 656 33.48 -3.99 -5.13
N PRO A 657 32.30 -4.30 -4.58
CA PRO A 657 32.12 -4.42 -3.13
C PRO A 657 32.90 -5.63 -2.60
N LYS A 658 33.62 -5.50 -1.47
CA LYS A 658 34.47 -6.61 -0.92
C LYS A 658 33.78 -7.97 -0.85
N ALA A 659 32.49 -8.01 -0.49
CA ALA A 659 31.69 -9.25 -0.43
C ALA A 659 31.53 -9.99 -1.79
N LYS A 660 31.88 -9.35 -2.91
CA LYS A 660 31.81 -9.87 -4.27
C LYS A 660 33.18 -10.17 -4.89
N GLU A 661 34.30 -9.77 -4.28
CA GLU A 661 35.67 -9.99 -4.79
C GLU A 661 35.98 -11.47 -5.08
N LYS A 662 35.32 -12.40 -4.36
CA LYS A 662 35.40 -13.86 -4.61
C LYS A 662 35.01 -14.31 -6.02
N HIS A 663 34.31 -13.48 -6.80
CA HIS A 663 33.95 -13.75 -8.20
C HIS A 663 35.04 -13.36 -9.20
N PHE A 664 36.20 -12.88 -8.73
CA PHE A 664 37.25 -12.29 -9.54
C PHE A 664 38.65 -12.84 -9.18
N VAL A 665 39.61 -12.65 -10.09
CA VAL A 665 41.03 -12.91 -9.91
C VAL A 665 41.77 -11.58 -10.03
N PHE A 666 42.62 -11.28 -9.04
CA PHE A 666 43.42 -10.07 -8.97
C PHE A 666 44.90 -10.44 -8.96
N SER A 667 45.73 -9.55 -9.49
CA SER A 667 47.17 -9.79 -9.55
C SER A 667 47.81 -9.89 -8.16
N GLN A 668 49.06 -10.36 -8.10
CA GLN A 668 49.81 -10.51 -6.84
C GLN A 668 49.98 -9.20 -6.05
N GLN A 669 49.75 -8.04 -6.68
CA GLN A 669 49.77 -6.71 -6.05
C GLN A 669 48.37 -6.19 -5.65
N GLY A 670 47.30 -6.94 -5.94
CA GLY A 670 45.91 -6.66 -5.57
C GLY A 670 45.24 -5.50 -6.31
N SER A 671 45.98 -4.66 -7.04
CA SER A 671 45.47 -3.46 -7.71
C SER A 671 44.75 -3.74 -9.04
N HIS A 672 45.29 -4.64 -9.86
CA HIS A 672 44.76 -4.93 -11.20
C HIS A 672 43.84 -6.14 -11.20
N LEU A 673 42.73 -6.05 -11.96
CA LEU A 673 41.83 -7.17 -12.21
C LEU A 673 42.36 -7.99 -13.38
N GLU A 674 42.65 -9.28 -13.14
CA GLU A 674 43.13 -10.21 -14.17
C GLU A 674 41.98 -10.91 -14.88
N SER A 675 40.96 -11.38 -14.14
CA SER A 675 39.77 -11.99 -14.73
C SER A 675 38.55 -11.98 -13.79
N MET A 676 37.37 -12.11 -14.40
CA MET A 676 36.12 -12.52 -13.76
C MET A 676 35.99 -14.04 -13.89
N ARG A 677 35.80 -14.74 -12.77
CA ARG A 677 35.87 -16.21 -12.72
C ARG A 677 34.73 -16.87 -13.49
N LEU A 678 35.06 -17.81 -14.38
CA LEU A 678 34.08 -18.59 -15.13
C LEU A 678 34.03 -20.05 -14.63
N PRO A 679 32.83 -20.65 -14.47
CA PRO A 679 32.67 -22.04 -14.08
C PRO A 679 32.96 -22.99 -15.25
N LEU A 680 32.90 -24.30 -15.00
CA LEU A 680 33.03 -25.31 -16.05
C LEU A 680 31.66 -25.72 -16.60
N VAL A 681 31.64 -26.09 -17.89
CA VAL A 681 30.48 -26.73 -18.54
C VAL A 681 30.06 -27.98 -17.77
N SER A 682 31.03 -28.75 -17.27
CA SER A 682 30.85 -29.97 -16.48
C SER A 682 30.39 -29.77 -15.03
N THR A 683 30.35 -28.54 -14.50
CA THR A 683 29.84 -28.26 -13.16
C THR A 683 28.34 -28.63 -13.08
N LYS A 684 27.97 -29.46 -12.09
CA LYS A 684 26.60 -29.99 -11.89
C LYS A 684 25.99 -29.60 -10.54
N ASP A 685 26.46 -28.51 -9.94
CA ASP A 685 25.83 -27.92 -8.76
C ASP A 685 24.44 -27.37 -9.15
N PRO A 686 23.33 -27.86 -8.55
CA PRO A 686 21.98 -27.44 -8.90
C PRO A 686 21.55 -26.11 -8.26
N ASP A 687 22.38 -25.49 -7.41
CA ASP A 687 22.11 -24.17 -6.84
C ASP A 687 23.03 -23.07 -7.40
N LEU A 688 24.09 -23.43 -8.13
CA LEU A 688 24.99 -22.50 -8.80
C LEU A 688 24.49 -22.13 -10.21
N LEU A 689 24.21 -20.84 -10.42
CA LEU A 689 24.01 -20.26 -11.75
C LEU A 689 25.37 -19.98 -12.41
N LYS A 690 25.53 -20.35 -13.68
CA LYS A 690 26.83 -20.32 -14.38
C LYS A 690 27.12 -19.01 -15.10
N SER A 691 26.11 -18.37 -15.67
CA SER A 691 26.24 -17.25 -16.60
C SER A 691 26.22 -15.91 -15.87
N PRO A 692 27.26 -15.07 -16.00
CA PRO A 692 27.23 -13.71 -15.47
C PRO A 692 26.11 -12.88 -16.11
N ILE A 693 25.34 -12.15 -15.28
CA ILE A 693 24.27 -11.26 -15.74
C ILE A 693 24.83 -9.85 -15.88
N PHE A 694 24.71 -9.27 -17.07
CA PHE A 694 25.00 -7.87 -17.36
C PHE A 694 23.70 -7.11 -17.61
N THR A 695 23.52 -5.99 -16.91
CA THR A 695 22.45 -5.03 -17.16
C THR A 695 23.03 -3.70 -17.62
N PRO A 696 22.88 -3.32 -18.91
CA PRO A 696 23.25 -1.98 -19.37
C PRO A 696 22.26 -0.96 -18.79
N THR A 697 22.77 0.13 -18.23
CA THR A 697 21.91 1.13 -17.59
C THR A 697 21.27 2.10 -18.59
N THR A 698 20.10 2.62 -18.23
CA THR A 698 19.32 3.53 -19.08
C THR A 698 18.97 4.86 -18.38
N GLY A 699 19.82 5.32 -17.46
CA GLY A 699 19.57 6.53 -16.65
C GLY A 699 18.47 6.36 -15.59
N ARG A 700 18.29 5.14 -15.06
CA ARG A 700 17.18 4.75 -14.17
C ARG A 700 17.61 4.32 -12.77
N GLN A 701 18.61 4.97 -12.18
CA GLN A 701 19.19 4.58 -10.87
C GLN A 701 18.15 4.34 -9.75
N GLU A 702 17.03 5.07 -9.71
CA GLU A 702 15.99 4.93 -8.68
C GLU A 702 14.85 3.97 -9.08
N HIS A 703 14.63 3.76 -10.38
CA HIS A 703 13.41 3.12 -10.90
C HIS A 703 13.66 1.77 -11.57
N GLY A 704 14.89 1.51 -12.04
CA GLY A 704 15.29 0.24 -12.62
C GLY A 704 15.21 -0.91 -11.62
N LEU A 705 14.91 -2.10 -12.13
CA LEU A 705 14.58 -3.29 -11.35
C LEU A 705 15.83 -4.15 -11.08
N LEU A 706 16.79 -3.55 -10.37
CA LEU A 706 18.12 -4.13 -10.16
C LEU A 706 18.24 -4.94 -8.87
N ASN A 707 17.21 -4.94 -8.01
CA ASN A 707 17.07 -5.94 -6.96
C ASN A 707 16.43 -7.21 -7.53
N ILE A 708 17.26 -8.17 -7.94
CA ILE A 708 16.83 -9.49 -8.39
C ILE A 708 16.92 -10.57 -7.29
N TYR A 709 17.11 -10.21 -6.02
CA TYR A 709 17.24 -11.17 -4.92
C TYR A 709 16.09 -12.19 -4.87
N HIS A 710 14.84 -11.70 -4.91
CA HIS A 710 13.64 -12.53 -4.90
C HIS A 710 13.44 -13.29 -6.22
N ALA A 711 13.75 -12.67 -7.36
CA ALA A 711 13.76 -13.33 -8.67
C ALA A 711 14.80 -14.47 -8.76
N MET A 712 15.85 -14.43 -7.94
CA MET A 712 16.90 -15.45 -7.86
C MET A 712 16.73 -16.42 -6.68
N GLU A 713 15.62 -16.34 -5.95
CA GLU A 713 15.33 -17.17 -4.75
C GLU A 713 16.44 -17.09 -3.67
N GLY A 714 17.18 -15.97 -3.62
CA GLY A 714 18.34 -15.79 -2.75
C GLY A 714 19.61 -16.56 -3.16
N ALA A 715 19.60 -17.31 -4.28
CA ALA A 715 20.77 -18.04 -4.77
C ALA A 715 21.94 -17.13 -5.14
N THR A 716 23.17 -17.62 -5.02
CA THR A 716 24.37 -16.84 -5.34
C THR A 716 24.52 -16.63 -6.84
N HIS A 717 24.64 -15.37 -7.24
CA HIS A 717 24.76 -14.96 -8.63
C HIS A 717 25.68 -13.76 -8.81
N LEU A 718 26.22 -13.64 -10.02
CA LEU A 718 27.07 -12.55 -10.46
C LEU A 718 26.26 -11.60 -11.34
N HIS A 719 26.00 -10.39 -10.85
CA HIS A 719 25.25 -9.34 -11.55
C HIS A 719 26.11 -8.09 -11.62
N VAL A 720 26.31 -7.59 -12.84
CA VAL A 720 27.17 -6.44 -13.17
C VAL A 720 26.30 -5.37 -13.85
N LEU A 721 26.29 -4.18 -13.26
CA LEU A 721 25.61 -3.01 -13.81
C LEU A 721 26.60 -2.25 -14.69
N VAL A 722 26.27 -2.08 -15.97
CA VAL A 722 27.16 -1.44 -16.94
C VAL A 722 26.75 0.01 -17.11
N VAL A 723 27.48 0.89 -16.41
CA VAL A 723 27.15 2.31 -16.21
C VAL A 723 27.99 3.21 -17.10
N LYS A 724 27.39 4.30 -17.57
CA LYS A 724 28.14 5.43 -18.14
C LYS A 724 28.92 6.16 -17.04
N GLN A 725 30.01 6.83 -17.41
CA GLN A 725 30.93 7.43 -16.44
C GLN A 725 30.24 8.47 -15.54
N PHE A 726 29.37 9.32 -16.10
CA PHE A 726 28.59 10.31 -15.34
C PHE A 726 27.45 9.69 -14.51
N GLU A 727 27.00 8.48 -14.85
CA GLU A 727 25.95 7.75 -14.11
C GLU A 727 26.52 7.05 -12.86
N MET A 728 27.83 6.74 -12.83
CA MET A 728 28.46 5.98 -11.75
C MET A 728 28.18 6.52 -10.33
N PRO A 729 28.29 7.83 -10.02
CA PRO A 729 27.98 8.34 -8.68
C PRO A 729 26.52 8.13 -8.28
N HIS A 730 25.61 8.22 -9.26
CA HIS A 730 24.17 8.03 -9.06
C HIS A 730 23.84 6.57 -8.79
N TYR A 731 24.41 5.63 -9.55
CA TYR A 731 24.24 4.20 -9.29
C TYR A 731 24.92 3.76 -7.99
N ARG A 732 26.11 4.29 -7.64
CA ARG A 732 26.78 4.00 -6.37
C ARG A 732 25.98 4.48 -5.15
N LYS A 733 25.17 5.55 -5.28
CA LYS A 733 24.27 6.03 -4.21
C LYS A 733 23.13 5.06 -3.92
N TYR A 734 22.50 4.50 -4.96
CA TYR A 734 21.28 3.68 -4.83
C TYR A 734 21.52 2.16 -4.84
N TRP A 735 22.69 1.72 -5.33
CA TRP A 735 23.07 0.31 -5.46
C TRP A 735 24.51 0.06 -4.95
N PRO A 736 24.83 0.39 -3.68
CA PRO A 736 26.18 0.33 -3.13
C PRO A 736 26.76 -1.10 -3.00
N ASN A 737 25.92 -2.13 -3.09
CA ASN A 737 26.31 -3.54 -2.95
C ASN A 737 26.35 -4.29 -4.31
N HIS A 738 26.16 -3.57 -5.42
CA HIS A 738 26.27 -4.10 -6.78
C HIS A 738 27.66 -3.86 -7.37
N ILE A 739 28.06 -4.70 -8.33
CA ILE A 739 29.29 -4.48 -9.10
C ILE A 739 28.96 -3.48 -10.22
N LEU A 740 29.71 -2.38 -10.29
CA LEU A 740 29.58 -1.41 -11.38
C LEU A 740 30.73 -1.60 -12.37
N LEU A 741 30.41 -1.81 -13.64
CA LEU A 741 31.34 -1.70 -14.76
C LEU A 741 31.18 -0.32 -15.39
N VAL A 742 32.17 0.55 -15.19
CA VAL A 742 32.14 1.94 -15.65
C VAL A 742 32.76 2.01 -17.05
N LEU A 743 31.97 2.48 -18.01
CA LEU A 743 32.42 2.71 -19.39
C LEU A 743 33.27 3.99 -19.50
N PRO A 744 34.29 4.02 -20.39
CA PRO A 744 35.08 5.21 -20.69
C PRO A 744 34.27 6.43 -21.11
N ALA A 745 34.82 7.62 -20.88
CA ALA A 745 34.18 8.91 -21.11
C ALA A 745 33.57 9.07 -22.52
N MET A 746 34.23 8.53 -23.55
CA MET A 746 33.77 8.54 -24.95
C MET A 746 32.38 7.89 -25.16
N PHE A 747 31.96 6.98 -24.27
CA PHE A 747 30.67 6.29 -24.35
C PHE A 747 29.55 7.00 -23.56
N ASN A 748 29.83 8.13 -22.90
CA ASN A 748 28.81 8.90 -22.18
C ASN A 748 27.65 9.33 -23.12
N ASN A 749 27.96 9.79 -24.32
CA ASN A 749 26.95 10.18 -25.31
C ASN A 749 26.44 9.02 -26.17
N ALA A 750 27.09 7.84 -26.12
CA ALA A 750 26.79 6.72 -27.01
C ALA A 750 25.44 6.02 -26.72
N GLY A 751 24.93 5.31 -27.73
CA GLY A 751 23.72 4.51 -27.64
C GLY A 751 23.90 3.16 -26.93
N VAL A 752 22.79 2.43 -26.73
CA VAL A 752 22.81 1.12 -26.06
C VAL A 752 23.58 0.05 -26.85
N GLY A 753 23.78 0.25 -28.17
CA GLY A 753 24.67 -0.58 -28.98
C GLY A 753 26.11 -0.60 -28.47
N ALA A 754 26.65 0.55 -28.05
CA ALA A 754 27.97 0.64 -27.43
C ALA A 754 28.06 -0.16 -26.13
N ALA A 755 27.06 -0.06 -25.25
CA ALA A 755 27.05 -0.81 -23.99
C ALA A 755 27.06 -2.33 -24.23
N ARG A 756 26.28 -2.84 -25.19
CA ARG A 756 26.28 -4.27 -25.54
C ARG A 756 27.54 -4.71 -26.28
N PHE A 757 28.11 -3.87 -27.12
CA PHE A 757 29.43 -4.09 -27.72
C PHE A 757 30.49 -4.25 -26.63
N MET A 758 30.60 -3.31 -25.70
CA MET A 758 31.58 -3.35 -24.60
C MET A 758 31.39 -4.55 -23.66
N ILE A 759 30.15 -4.94 -23.36
CA ILE A 759 29.86 -6.19 -22.61
C ILE A 759 30.41 -7.42 -23.36
N LYS A 760 30.15 -7.51 -24.67
CA LYS A 760 30.54 -8.67 -25.48
C LYS A 760 32.06 -8.76 -25.64
N GLU A 761 32.73 -7.66 -25.96
CA GLU A 761 34.20 -7.60 -26.06
C GLU A 761 34.86 -8.02 -24.74
N LEU A 762 34.48 -7.37 -23.63
CA LEU A 762 34.96 -7.71 -22.28
C LEU A 762 34.79 -9.21 -21.99
N SER A 763 33.60 -9.75 -22.26
CA SER A 763 33.27 -11.14 -21.96
C SER A 763 34.05 -12.13 -22.83
N TYR A 764 34.35 -11.78 -24.07
CA TYR A 764 35.22 -12.58 -24.94
C TYR A 764 36.67 -12.58 -24.45
N HIS A 765 37.26 -11.41 -24.17
CA HIS A 765 38.61 -11.33 -23.62
C HIS A 765 38.71 -12.05 -22.26
N ASN A 766 37.69 -11.94 -21.42
CA ASN A 766 37.60 -12.66 -20.15
C ASN A 766 37.54 -14.18 -20.33
N LEU A 767 36.81 -14.68 -21.34
CA LEU A 767 36.77 -16.11 -21.65
C LEU A 767 38.16 -16.63 -22.04
N GLU A 768 38.91 -15.92 -22.87
CA GLU A 768 40.27 -16.33 -23.25
C GLU A 768 41.27 -16.25 -22.08
N LEU A 769 41.13 -15.26 -21.18
CA LEU A 769 41.93 -15.15 -19.97
C LEU A 769 41.66 -16.30 -18.99
N GLU A 770 40.39 -16.63 -18.73
CA GLU A 770 40.03 -17.79 -17.89
C GLU A 770 40.43 -19.12 -18.56
N ARG A 771 40.35 -19.23 -19.88
CA ARG A 771 40.86 -20.39 -20.63
C ARG A 771 42.36 -20.58 -20.42
N ASN A 772 43.17 -19.53 -20.56
CA ASN A 772 44.61 -19.59 -20.29
C ASN A 772 44.87 -20.05 -18.84
N ARG A 773 44.26 -19.36 -17.87
CA ARG A 773 44.46 -19.59 -16.43
C ARG A 773 43.97 -20.97 -15.95
N LEU A 774 43.04 -21.60 -16.65
CA LEU A 774 42.53 -22.96 -16.36
C LEU A 774 43.26 -24.04 -17.17
N GLU A 775 43.82 -23.71 -18.34
CA GLU A 775 44.66 -24.62 -19.13
C GLU A 775 46.01 -24.89 -18.45
N GLU A 776 46.60 -23.87 -17.78
CA GLU A 776 47.71 -24.05 -16.83
C GLU A 776 47.38 -25.02 -15.68
N GLN A 777 46.09 -25.22 -15.38
CA GLN A 777 45.57 -26.11 -14.34
C GLN A 777 45.07 -27.46 -14.92
N GLY A 778 45.32 -27.72 -16.21
CA GLY A 778 44.97 -28.98 -16.90
C GLY A 778 43.52 -29.07 -17.41
N VAL A 779 42.75 -27.99 -17.36
CA VAL A 779 41.38 -27.92 -17.91
C VAL A 779 41.46 -27.61 -19.41
N LYS A 780 40.63 -28.25 -20.24
CA LYS A 780 40.58 -27.94 -21.68
C LYS A 780 39.85 -26.62 -21.91
N ARG A 781 40.33 -25.78 -22.83
CA ARG A 781 39.72 -24.47 -23.18
C ARG A 781 38.21 -24.56 -23.49
N GLN A 782 37.78 -25.67 -24.10
CA GLN A 782 36.38 -25.96 -24.45
C GLN A 782 35.47 -26.28 -23.25
N ASP A 783 36.03 -26.63 -22.09
CA ASP A 783 35.28 -27.03 -20.89
C ASP A 783 34.95 -25.81 -19.99
N VAL A 784 35.47 -24.61 -20.31
CA VAL A 784 35.17 -23.32 -19.64
C VAL A 784 33.85 -22.76 -20.16
N TRP A 785 32.99 -22.23 -19.28
CA TRP A 785 31.64 -21.76 -19.61
C TRP A 785 31.63 -20.48 -20.49
N PRO A 786 31.08 -20.52 -21.73
CA PRO A 786 31.17 -19.40 -22.68
C PRO A 786 29.92 -18.50 -22.73
N PHE A 787 28.99 -18.63 -21.78
CA PHE A 787 27.72 -17.88 -21.80
C PHE A 787 27.67 -16.73 -20.80
N ILE A 788 27.11 -15.62 -21.26
CA ILE A 788 26.68 -14.47 -20.46
C ILE A 788 25.19 -14.22 -20.66
N VAL A 789 24.55 -13.49 -19.76
CA VAL A 789 23.15 -13.04 -19.88
C VAL A 789 23.11 -11.52 -19.98
N MET A 790 22.50 -10.99 -21.04
CA MET A 790 22.15 -9.57 -21.14
C MET A 790 20.68 -9.39 -20.75
N MET A 791 20.39 -8.52 -19.78
CA MET A 791 19.04 -8.29 -19.27
C MET A 791 18.75 -6.80 -19.05
N ASP A 792 17.65 -6.31 -19.61
CA ASP A 792 17.18 -4.91 -19.46
C ASP A 792 16.73 -4.54 -18.04
N ASP A 793 16.86 -3.26 -17.67
CA ASP A 793 16.56 -2.75 -16.33
C ASP A 793 15.04 -2.63 -16.01
N SER A 794 14.17 -3.04 -16.92
CA SER A 794 12.70 -3.03 -16.75
C SER A 794 12.05 -4.42 -16.67
N CYS A 795 12.84 -5.50 -16.67
CA CYS A 795 12.39 -6.88 -16.46
C CYS A 795 11.84 -7.07 -15.02
N VAL A 796 10.59 -7.54 -14.86
CA VAL A 796 9.94 -7.59 -13.52
C VAL A 796 9.52 -8.99 -13.05
N LEU A 797 9.01 -9.83 -13.95
CA LEU A 797 8.43 -11.14 -13.63
C LEU A 797 8.63 -12.11 -14.80
N TRP A 798 8.67 -13.40 -14.48
CA TRP A 798 8.78 -14.50 -15.44
C TRP A 798 7.63 -15.49 -15.24
N ASN A 799 7.14 -16.07 -16.33
CA ASN A 799 6.11 -17.09 -16.29
C ASN A 799 6.46 -18.31 -17.13
N SER A 800 6.01 -19.48 -16.69
CA SER A 800 6.00 -20.72 -17.45
C SER A 800 4.58 -21.04 -17.95
N HIS A 801 4.51 -21.58 -19.17
CA HIS A 801 3.28 -21.91 -19.91
C HIS A 801 3.26 -23.39 -20.32
N HIS A 802 3.64 -24.30 -19.40
CA HIS A 802 3.44 -25.73 -19.60
C HIS A 802 1.98 -26.13 -19.34
N THR A 803 1.41 -26.95 -20.23
CA THR A 803 0.25 -27.78 -19.91
C THR A 803 0.67 -28.88 -18.94
N ALA A 804 -0.06 -29.06 -17.84
CA ALA A 804 0.31 -30.01 -16.80
C ALA A 804 -0.09 -31.45 -17.18
N ASP A 805 0.88 -32.23 -17.67
CA ASP A 805 0.72 -33.68 -17.83
C ASP A 805 1.00 -34.41 -16.51
N SER A 806 -0.01 -35.12 -16.00
CA SER A 806 0.11 -36.20 -15.00
C SER A 806 0.88 -35.92 -13.69
N SER A 807 0.26 -35.18 -12.76
CA SER A 807 0.34 -35.54 -11.34
C SER A 807 -0.99 -35.29 -10.63
N GLU A 808 -1.32 -36.13 -9.64
CA GLU A 808 -2.67 -36.24 -9.08
C GLU A 808 -3.01 -35.10 -8.11
N THR A 809 -3.52 -33.97 -8.63
CA THR A 809 -4.24 -32.97 -7.85
C THR A 809 -5.56 -32.62 -8.52
N SER A 810 -6.66 -33.15 -8.00
CA SER A 810 -8.01 -32.92 -8.50
C SER A 810 -8.56 -31.58 -8.02
N ASP A 811 -8.17 -30.48 -8.67
CA ASP A 811 -8.83 -29.19 -8.49
C ASP A 811 -8.96 -28.45 -9.84
N GLY A 812 -10.06 -27.71 -10.01
CA GLY A 812 -10.53 -27.17 -11.31
C GLY A 812 -9.77 -25.94 -11.82
N GLY A 813 -8.44 -25.93 -11.69
CA GLY A 813 -7.58 -24.79 -11.99
C GLY A 813 -7.45 -24.47 -13.48
N SER A 814 -7.83 -23.24 -13.86
CA SER A 814 -7.70 -22.67 -15.20
C SER A 814 -6.28 -22.73 -15.81
N ASN A 815 -6.19 -22.70 -17.15
CA ASN A 815 -4.97 -22.46 -17.95
C ASN A 815 -4.35 -21.05 -17.71
N LEU A 816 -3.93 -20.75 -16.49
CA LEU A 816 -3.26 -19.51 -16.11
C LEU A 816 -1.73 -19.71 -16.12
N PRO A 817 -0.95 -18.74 -16.62
CA PRO A 817 0.50 -18.83 -16.62
C PRO A 817 1.08 -18.86 -15.21
N ASN A 818 1.85 -19.89 -14.88
CA ASN A 818 2.47 -20.04 -13.57
C ASN A 818 3.64 -19.06 -13.42
N ASN A 819 3.68 -18.31 -12.32
CA ASN A 819 4.83 -17.45 -12.00
C ASN A 819 6.04 -18.33 -11.63
N VAL A 820 7.19 -18.07 -12.24
CA VAL A 820 8.46 -18.77 -11.99
C VAL A 820 9.56 -17.77 -11.66
N SER A 821 10.65 -18.24 -11.05
CA SER A 821 11.81 -17.42 -10.74
C SER A 821 12.75 -17.30 -11.94
N LEU A 822 13.52 -16.20 -11.98
CA LEU A 822 14.63 -16.03 -12.91
C LEU A 822 15.69 -17.13 -12.69
N LYS A 823 15.89 -17.60 -11.44
CA LYS A 823 16.70 -18.78 -11.14
C LYS A 823 16.24 -19.99 -11.96
N THR A 824 14.96 -20.37 -11.90
CA THR A 824 14.45 -21.53 -12.67
C THR A 824 14.60 -21.33 -14.18
N VAL A 825 14.31 -20.13 -14.71
CA VAL A 825 14.44 -19.84 -16.15
C VAL A 825 15.89 -19.97 -16.61
N LEU A 826 16.84 -19.43 -15.85
CA LEU A 826 18.27 -19.50 -16.19
C LEU A 826 18.81 -20.93 -16.04
N GLN A 827 18.56 -21.60 -14.91
CA GLN A 827 19.00 -22.99 -14.71
C GLN A 827 18.46 -23.92 -15.80
N HIS A 828 17.25 -23.66 -16.28
CA HIS A 828 16.73 -24.31 -17.47
C HIS A 828 17.59 -23.97 -18.70
N MET A 829 17.70 -22.70 -19.11
CA MET A 829 18.48 -22.33 -20.31
C MET A 829 19.93 -22.87 -20.29
N GLU A 830 20.59 -22.85 -19.12
CA GLU A 830 21.95 -23.36 -18.90
C GLU A 830 22.10 -24.89 -18.98
N THR A 831 21.05 -25.66 -18.65
CA THR A 831 21.10 -27.14 -18.70
C THR A 831 20.62 -27.75 -20.02
N THR A 832 20.40 -26.91 -21.04
CA THR A 832 20.02 -27.33 -22.40
C THR A 832 20.99 -28.38 -22.98
N PRO A 833 20.49 -29.53 -23.51
CA PRO A 833 21.32 -30.51 -24.20
C PRO A 833 22.10 -29.89 -25.35
N LYS A 834 23.43 -30.08 -25.37
CA LYS A 834 24.36 -29.50 -26.36
C LYS A 834 24.31 -27.96 -26.41
N ILE A 835 24.06 -27.26 -25.29
CA ILE A 835 23.91 -25.78 -25.23
C ILE A 835 25.02 -25.02 -25.98
N SER A 836 26.27 -25.49 -25.94
CA SER A 836 27.41 -24.88 -26.64
C SER A 836 27.30 -24.81 -28.18
N LEU A 837 26.34 -25.50 -28.80
CA LEU A 837 26.02 -25.39 -30.23
C LEU A 837 25.01 -24.27 -30.56
N TYR A 838 24.34 -23.72 -29.55
CA TYR A 838 23.49 -22.54 -29.68
C TYR A 838 24.33 -21.28 -29.47
N ALA A 839 24.16 -20.30 -30.36
CA ALA A 839 24.83 -19.00 -30.25
C ALA A 839 24.05 -18.04 -29.34
N MET A 840 22.72 -18.12 -29.35
CA MET A 840 21.85 -17.25 -28.54
C MET A 840 20.59 -18.00 -28.12
N CYS A 841 20.22 -17.87 -26.84
CA CYS A 841 18.94 -18.35 -26.31
C CYS A 841 18.19 -17.19 -25.63
N GLY A 842 16.87 -17.17 -25.73
CA GLY A 842 16.03 -16.16 -25.06
C GLY A 842 14.58 -16.62 -24.89
N THR A 843 13.76 -15.78 -24.27
CA THR A 843 12.34 -16.08 -23.96
C THR A 843 11.39 -15.24 -24.82
N ARG A 844 10.11 -15.62 -24.93
CA ARG A 844 9.11 -14.72 -25.52
C ARG A 844 8.68 -13.61 -24.54
N LYS A 845 7.88 -12.66 -25.02
CA LYS A 845 7.26 -11.66 -24.14
C LYS A 845 5.96 -12.15 -23.53
N TRP A 846 5.52 -11.47 -22.47
CA TRP A 846 4.22 -11.68 -21.88
C TRP A 846 3.16 -10.79 -22.52
N SER A 847 2.01 -11.39 -22.81
CA SER A 847 0.75 -10.69 -23.07
C SER A 847 -0.41 -11.50 -22.48
N SER A 848 -1.53 -10.86 -22.20
CA SER A 848 -2.65 -11.48 -21.49
C SER A 848 -3.53 -12.39 -22.36
N ASN A 849 -3.41 -12.29 -23.69
CA ASN A 849 -4.05 -13.25 -24.61
C ASN A 849 -3.31 -14.58 -24.73
N LEU A 850 -2.06 -14.72 -24.24
CA LEU A 850 -1.31 -15.98 -24.27
C LEU A 850 -2.02 -17.14 -23.54
N ALA A 851 -2.79 -16.84 -22.49
CA ALA A 851 -3.60 -17.83 -21.76
C ALA A 851 -4.84 -18.33 -22.54
N ARG A 852 -5.17 -17.70 -23.67
CA ARG A 852 -6.34 -18.01 -24.50
C ARG A 852 -6.00 -18.68 -25.84
N LYS A 853 -4.77 -18.56 -26.33
CA LYS A 853 -4.34 -19.13 -27.60
C LYS A 853 -3.94 -20.60 -27.41
N SER A 854 -4.26 -21.45 -28.39
CA SER A 854 -3.78 -22.83 -28.45
C SER A 854 -2.26 -22.88 -28.55
N ALA A 855 -1.67 -24.03 -28.18
CA ALA A 855 -0.22 -24.18 -28.06
C ALA A 855 0.55 -23.76 -29.34
N SER A 856 1.25 -22.62 -29.24
CA SER A 856 2.34 -22.27 -30.16
C SER A 856 3.47 -23.31 -30.02
N GLN A 857 4.27 -23.49 -31.07
CA GLN A 857 5.44 -24.39 -31.03
C GLN A 857 6.33 -24.08 -29.80
N PRO A 858 6.87 -25.08 -29.09
CA PRO A 858 7.58 -24.86 -27.82
C PRO A 858 8.86 -24.01 -28.00
N PHE A 859 9.45 -24.04 -29.19
CA PHE A 859 10.62 -23.27 -29.59
C PHE A 859 10.36 -22.54 -30.90
N SER A 860 11.06 -21.43 -31.15
CA SER A 860 11.04 -20.74 -32.44
C SER A 860 12.38 -20.10 -32.78
N ARG A 861 12.64 -19.85 -34.06
CA ARG A 861 13.80 -19.10 -34.54
C ARG A 861 13.33 -17.73 -35.03
N CYS A 862 13.62 -16.71 -34.24
CA CYS A 862 13.31 -15.32 -34.55
C CYS A 862 14.32 -14.43 -33.83
N HIS A 863 14.12 -13.12 -33.88
CA HIS A 863 14.86 -12.17 -33.06
C HIS A 863 14.69 -12.43 -31.56
N LEU A 864 15.77 -12.21 -30.81
CA LEU A 864 15.84 -12.28 -29.35
C LEU A 864 16.11 -10.89 -28.77
N HIS A 865 15.42 -10.55 -27.69
CA HIS A 865 15.24 -9.18 -27.22
C HIS A 865 15.11 -9.11 -25.69
N ASP A 866 15.59 -8.03 -25.07
CA ASP A 866 15.41 -7.65 -23.65
C ASP A 866 15.97 -8.60 -22.56
N PHE A 867 15.99 -9.92 -22.81
CA PHE A 867 16.58 -10.97 -21.97
C PHE A 867 17.16 -12.07 -22.87
N VAL A 868 18.50 -12.14 -22.94
CA VAL A 868 19.22 -12.98 -23.90
C VAL A 868 20.45 -13.61 -23.24
N MET A 869 20.55 -14.94 -23.32
CA MET A 869 21.77 -15.70 -23.00
C MET A 869 22.61 -15.84 -24.28
N LEU A 870 23.82 -15.29 -24.28
CA LEU A 870 24.71 -15.16 -25.44
C LEU A 870 25.96 -16.01 -25.26
N ASN A 871 26.26 -16.84 -26.26
CA ASN A 871 27.51 -17.57 -26.40
C ASN A 871 28.58 -16.65 -27.02
N VAL A 872 29.54 -16.17 -26.24
CA VAL A 872 30.56 -15.24 -26.77
C VAL A 872 31.59 -15.94 -27.66
N ASP A 873 31.71 -17.27 -27.51
CA ASP A 873 32.66 -18.11 -28.25
C ASP A 873 32.20 -18.40 -29.69
N LEU A 874 30.93 -18.75 -29.88
CA LEU A 874 30.37 -18.88 -31.23
C LEU A 874 30.20 -17.53 -31.94
N THR A 875 30.06 -16.42 -31.19
CA THR A 875 29.81 -15.10 -31.76
C THR A 875 31.05 -14.20 -31.86
N GLN A 876 32.28 -14.73 -31.70
CA GLN A 876 33.53 -13.96 -31.86
C GLN A 876 33.54 -13.06 -33.11
N ASN A 877 33.21 -13.65 -34.28
CA ASN A 877 33.24 -13.00 -35.59
C ASN A 877 32.03 -12.08 -35.89
N VAL A 878 31.11 -11.89 -34.93
CA VAL A 878 29.89 -11.09 -35.08
C VAL A 878 29.78 -10.12 -33.89
N GLN A 879 29.82 -8.81 -34.14
CA GLN A 879 29.81 -7.80 -33.08
C GLN A 879 28.56 -6.94 -33.13
N TYR A 880 28.09 -6.47 -31.96
CA TYR A 880 27.15 -5.34 -31.91
C TYR A 880 27.81 -4.11 -32.55
N ASP A 881 27.06 -3.29 -33.28
CA ASP A 881 27.60 -2.01 -33.76
C ASP A 881 27.56 -0.98 -32.62
N LEU A 882 28.74 -0.51 -32.21
CA LEU A 882 28.93 0.51 -31.18
C LEU A 882 28.25 1.84 -31.51
N ASN A 883 27.97 2.10 -32.79
CA ASN A 883 27.31 3.32 -33.26
C ASN A 883 25.79 3.32 -33.06
N ARG A 884 25.15 2.20 -32.68
CA ARG A 884 23.69 2.08 -32.66
C ARG A 884 23.00 2.66 -31.43
N TYR A 885 21.97 3.45 -31.68
CA TYR A 885 21.04 4.02 -30.70
C TYR A 885 19.67 3.32 -30.72
N SER A 886 19.32 2.62 -31.80
CA SER A 886 18.10 1.82 -31.89
C SER A 886 18.24 0.61 -32.81
N CYS A 887 17.40 -0.40 -32.56
CA CYS A 887 17.30 -1.65 -33.34
C CYS A 887 18.60 -2.48 -33.40
N GLU A 888 19.52 -2.23 -32.47
CA GLU A 888 20.80 -2.93 -32.30
C GLU A 888 20.64 -4.45 -32.09
N GLU A 889 19.55 -4.88 -31.44
CA GLU A 889 19.20 -6.30 -31.32
C GLU A 889 18.80 -6.91 -32.67
N VAL A 890 17.99 -6.21 -33.48
CA VAL A 890 17.53 -6.69 -34.80
C VAL A 890 18.72 -6.84 -35.74
N ASP A 891 19.59 -5.83 -35.77
CA ASP A 891 20.82 -5.82 -36.57
C ASP A 891 21.82 -6.90 -36.15
N PHE A 892 22.03 -7.10 -34.84
CA PHE A 892 22.87 -8.17 -34.32
C PHE A 892 22.29 -9.57 -34.62
N ASN A 893 20.99 -9.78 -34.42
CA ASN A 893 20.32 -11.05 -34.68
C ASN A 893 20.35 -11.43 -36.17
N LEU A 894 20.16 -10.46 -37.08
CA LEU A 894 20.33 -10.66 -38.53
C LEU A 894 21.76 -11.07 -38.86
N ARG A 895 22.76 -10.37 -38.29
CA ARG A 895 24.18 -10.70 -38.46
C ARG A 895 24.49 -12.11 -37.96
N VAL A 896 24.09 -12.48 -36.73
CA VAL A 896 24.25 -13.85 -36.17
C VAL A 896 23.61 -14.91 -37.06
N ASN A 897 22.32 -14.76 -37.43
CA ASN A 897 21.64 -15.75 -38.28
C ASN A 897 22.28 -15.86 -39.68
N SER A 898 22.71 -14.74 -40.27
CA SER A 898 23.40 -14.74 -41.57
C SER A 898 24.81 -15.34 -41.52
N SER A 899 25.43 -15.45 -40.35
CA SER A 899 26.65 -16.22 -40.13
C SER A 899 26.40 -17.73 -39.93
N GLY A 900 25.18 -18.21 -40.16
CA GLY A 900 24.81 -19.62 -39.99
C GLY A 900 24.69 -20.07 -38.53
N LEU A 901 24.74 -19.14 -37.58
CA LEU A 901 24.70 -19.43 -36.14
C LEU A 901 23.25 -19.63 -35.65
N LEU A 902 23.08 -20.48 -34.64
CA LEU A 902 21.75 -20.90 -34.17
C LEU A 902 21.23 -20.03 -33.01
N LEU A 903 20.14 -19.32 -33.25
CA LEU A 903 19.33 -18.66 -32.22
C LEU A 903 18.19 -19.59 -31.78
N CYS A 904 17.71 -19.51 -30.54
CA CYS A 904 16.54 -20.24 -30.06
C CYS A 904 15.70 -19.40 -29.08
N ARG A 905 14.40 -19.22 -29.39
CA ARG A 905 13.42 -18.62 -28.48
C ARG A 905 12.59 -19.70 -27.80
N PHE A 906 12.63 -19.71 -26.47
CA PHE A 906 11.85 -20.58 -25.59
C PHE A 906 10.44 -19.98 -25.45
N ASN A 907 9.45 -20.56 -26.14
CA ASN A 907 8.11 -19.97 -26.23
C ASN A 907 7.23 -20.29 -25.00
N TYR A 908 7.54 -21.33 -24.22
CA TYR A 908 6.83 -21.61 -22.97
C TYR A 908 7.35 -20.78 -21.77
N PHE A 909 8.40 -19.97 -21.93
CA PHE A 909 8.77 -18.95 -20.95
C PHE A 909 8.42 -17.55 -21.47
N SER A 910 7.75 -16.73 -20.64
CA SER A 910 7.48 -15.33 -20.97
C SER A 910 8.04 -14.35 -19.94
N LEU A 911 8.66 -13.29 -20.41
CA LEU A 911 9.10 -12.14 -19.62
C LEU A 911 8.02 -11.04 -19.57
N MET A 912 7.67 -10.57 -18.37
CA MET A 912 6.96 -9.29 -18.18
C MET A 912 7.97 -8.13 -18.07
N LYS A 913 7.68 -7.03 -18.76
CA LYS A 913 8.42 -5.77 -18.63
C LYS A 913 7.56 -4.70 -17.97
N LYS A 914 8.06 -4.07 -16.91
CA LYS A 914 7.37 -2.98 -16.19
C LYS A 914 7.34 -1.71 -17.03
N HIS A 915 6.21 -1.01 -17.04
CA HIS A 915 6.12 0.34 -17.59
C HIS A 915 6.82 1.32 -16.64
N ILE A 916 8.06 1.69 -16.97
CA ILE A 916 8.80 2.78 -16.32
C ILE A 916 8.66 4.03 -17.20
N PRO A 917 8.06 5.14 -16.71
CA PRO A 917 7.82 6.33 -17.53
C PRO A 917 9.11 7.13 -17.79
N VAL A 918 10.04 7.18 -16.83
CA VAL A 918 11.31 7.94 -16.86
C VAL A 918 12.46 7.08 -17.42
N GLY A 919 13.45 7.70 -18.07
CA GLY A 919 14.66 7.03 -18.54
C GLY A 919 14.46 6.16 -19.80
N GLY A 920 15.57 5.64 -20.32
CA GLY A 920 15.65 5.05 -21.66
C GLY A 920 15.85 6.08 -22.76
N ASN A 921 15.78 5.64 -24.03
CA ASN A 921 16.12 6.43 -25.22
C ASN A 921 15.09 7.53 -25.57
N LYS A 922 14.39 8.07 -24.56
CA LYS A 922 13.49 9.23 -24.59
C LYS A 922 14.23 10.54 -24.31
N ASP A 923 15.30 10.50 -23.51
CA ASP A 923 15.81 11.70 -22.83
C ASP A 923 16.91 12.46 -23.62
N PHE A 924 17.31 11.93 -24.79
CA PHE A 924 18.16 12.65 -25.75
C PHE A 924 17.38 13.76 -26.47
N LEU A 925 17.33 14.94 -25.86
CA LEU A 925 16.67 16.12 -26.39
C LEU A 925 17.67 16.93 -27.24
N VAL A 926 17.50 16.90 -28.57
CA VAL A 926 18.34 17.64 -29.53
C VAL A 926 18.12 19.14 -29.37
N LYS A 927 19.20 19.89 -29.09
CA LYS A 927 19.18 21.36 -28.90
C LYS A 927 20.20 22.05 -29.83
N PRO A 928 20.05 23.36 -30.12
CA PRO A 928 21.12 24.16 -30.71
C PRO A 928 22.24 24.41 -29.67
N LYS A 929 23.52 24.30 -30.03
CA LYS A 929 24.63 24.50 -29.08
C LYS A 929 24.89 25.96 -28.68
N LEU A 930 24.39 26.94 -29.45
CA LEU A 930 24.89 28.33 -29.42
C LEU A 930 23.83 29.45 -29.35
N MET A 931 22.61 29.19 -28.87
CA MET A 931 21.65 30.27 -28.61
C MET A 931 20.81 30.03 -27.34
N GLU A 932 20.83 31.00 -26.42
CA GLU A 932 19.84 31.14 -25.35
C GLU A 932 18.49 31.61 -25.94
N ILE A 933 17.78 30.72 -26.63
CA ILE A 933 16.41 30.97 -27.06
C ILE A 933 15.49 30.58 -25.90
N GLU A 934 14.86 31.57 -25.28
CA GLU A 934 13.71 31.32 -24.40
C GLU A 934 12.58 30.70 -25.22
N ASN A 935 12.28 29.41 -24.97
CA ASN A 935 11.41 28.53 -25.76
C ASN A 935 11.91 28.27 -27.21
N PRO A 936 12.88 27.35 -27.40
CA PRO A 936 13.21 26.88 -28.74
C PRO A 936 12.05 26.06 -29.31
N ALA A 937 11.62 26.39 -30.53
CA ALA A 937 10.69 25.55 -31.28
C ALA A 937 11.31 24.15 -31.53
N PRO A 938 10.53 23.05 -31.50
CA PRO A 938 11.06 21.71 -31.65
C PRO A 938 11.71 21.53 -33.02
N ILE A 939 13.01 21.21 -33.02
CA ILE A 939 13.81 21.06 -34.23
C ILE A 939 13.27 19.88 -35.05
N SER A 940 13.00 20.11 -36.33
CA SER A 940 12.47 19.08 -37.22
C SER A 940 13.57 18.05 -37.53
N PRO A 941 13.27 16.73 -37.59
CA PRO A 941 14.23 15.72 -38.03
C PRO A 941 14.82 15.97 -39.42
N ALA A 942 14.16 16.78 -40.26
CA ALA A 942 14.69 17.22 -41.56
C ALA A 942 15.86 18.22 -41.45
N GLN A 943 16.10 18.81 -40.28
CA GLN A 943 17.20 19.74 -39.98
C GLN A 943 18.38 19.03 -39.29
N TYR A 944 18.28 17.72 -39.03
CA TYR A 944 19.38 16.92 -38.46
C TYR A 944 20.50 16.62 -39.47
N VAL A 945 20.27 17.00 -40.73
CA VAL A 945 21.17 16.84 -41.87
C VAL A 945 21.19 18.16 -42.65
N CYS A 946 22.37 18.58 -43.07
CA CYS A 946 22.60 19.78 -43.89
C CYS A 946 23.48 19.46 -45.10
N ALA A 947 23.73 20.46 -45.97
CA ALA A 947 24.73 20.33 -47.03
C ALA A 947 26.14 20.55 -46.43
N PRO A 948 27.20 19.88 -46.93
CA PRO A 948 28.56 19.96 -46.37
C PRO A 948 29.06 21.39 -46.14
N ASP A 949 28.77 22.27 -47.09
CA ASP A 949 29.31 23.63 -47.17
C ASP A 949 28.26 24.69 -46.73
N SER A 950 27.37 24.35 -45.78
CA SER A 950 26.25 25.23 -45.35
C SER A 950 26.33 25.74 -43.91
N GLU A 951 26.10 27.04 -43.73
CA GLU A 951 26.13 27.78 -42.45
C GLU A 951 24.88 27.54 -41.58
N GLN A 952 24.55 26.27 -41.29
CA GLN A 952 23.39 25.92 -40.47
C GLN A 952 23.72 25.82 -38.98
N THR A 953 22.71 26.02 -38.13
CA THR A 953 22.85 25.98 -36.67
C THR A 953 23.25 24.59 -36.18
N LEU A 954 24.41 24.49 -35.54
CA LEU A 954 24.95 23.21 -35.06
C LEU A 954 24.16 22.66 -33.86
N LEU A 955 23.93 21.35 -33.89
CA LEU A 955 23.13 20.62 -32.92
C LEU A 955 24.00 19.91 -31.88
N ASP A 956 23.58 20.01 -30.62
CA ASP A 956 24.19 19.37 -29.45
C ASP A 956 23.67 17.92 -29.34
N ALA A 957 24.06 17.07 -30.29
CA ALA A 957 23.72 15.65 -30.34
C ALA A 957 24.67 14.88 -31.28
N PRO A 958 25.03 13.61 -30.96
CA PRO A 958 25.96 12.82 -31.78
C PRO A 958 25.47 12.57 -33.21
N ALA A 959 26.40 12.57 -34.17
CA ALA A 959 26.17 12.37 -35.60
C ALA A 959 25.31 11.13 -35.91
N GLN A 960 25.64 9.99 -35.30
CA GLN A 960 24.96 8.71 -35.43
C GLN A 960 23.48 8.80 -35.01
N PHE A 961 23.19 9.47 -33.90
CA PHE A 961 21.82 9.64 -33.38
C PHE A 961 21.00 10.56 -34.29
N LEU A 962 21.58 11.68 -34.72
CA LEU A 962 20.96 12.57 -35.71
C LEU A 962 20.62 11.82 -37.01
N PHE A 963 21.54 10.97 -37.48
CA PHE A 963 21.35 10.18 -38.70
C PHE A 963 20.27 9.11 -38.55
N GLU A 964 20.25 8.31 -37.48
CA GLU A 964 19.17 7.34 -37.22
C GLU A 964 17.79 8.01 -37.16
N ARG A 965 17.68 9.17 -36.49
CA ARG A 965 16.42 9.92 -36.38
C ARG A 965 15.99 10.55 -37.71
N PHE A 966 16.95 11.03 -38.51
CA PHE A 966 16.71 11.49 -39.87
C PHE A 966 16.19 10.35 -40.75
N LEU A 967 16.85 9.19 -40.75
CA LEU A 967 16.39 8.01 -41.49
C LEU A 967 14.98 7.57 -41.07
N GLN A 968 14.70 7.45 -39.78
CA GLN A 968 13.37 7.07 -39.27
C GLN A 968 12.26 8.01 -39.75
N SER A 969 12.56 9.30 -39.97
CA SER A 969 11.56 10.35 -40.22
C SER A 969 11.46 10.82 -41.67
N CYS A 970 12.58 10.80 -42.40
CA CYS A 970 12.74 11.44 -43.72
C CYS A 970 13.08 10.48 -44.86
N SER A 971 13.19 9.16 -44.62
CA SER A 971 13.50 8.18 -45.67
C SER A 971 12.49 8.12 -46.82
N HIS A 972 11.26 8.62 -46.64
CA HIS A 972 10.31 8.83 -47.74
C HIS A 972 10.85 9.78 -48.84
N ARG A 973 11.79 10.67 -48.49
CA ARG A 973 12.50 11.57 -49.41
C ARG A 973 13.73 10.93 -50.06
N LEU A 974 14.41 10.05 -49.32
CA LEU A 974 15.59 9.32 -49.79
C LEU A 974 15.19 8.20 -50.76
N PHE A 975 14.25 7.34 -50.36
CA PHE A 975 13.83 6.15 -51.10
C PHE A 975 12.36 6.25 -51.55
N PRO A 976 11.96 7.25 -52.37
CA PRO A 976 10.57 7.48 -52.74
C PRO A 976 9.95 6.33 -53.55
N LYS A 977 10.78 5.46 -54.15
CA LYS A 977 10.33 4.23 -54.83
C LYS A 977 10.04 3.06 -53.89
N ALA A 978 10.45 3.14 -52.63
CA ALA A 978 10.32 2.09 -51.62
C ALA A 978 9.11 2.28 -50.70
N VAL A 979 8.61 3.52 -50.58
CA VAL A 979 7.44 3.89 -49.77
C VAL A 979 6.24 3.02 -50.17
N GLN A 980 5.74 2.23 -49.23
CA GLN A 980 4.63 1.27 -49.38
C GLN A 980 4.85 0.16 -50.44
N ASN A 981 6.05 0.08 -51.05
CA ASN A 981 6.37 -0.83 -52.16
C ASN A 981 7.11 -2.09 -51.68
N ARG A 982 6.44 -2.92 -50.87
CA ARG A 982 7.06 -4.11 -50.24
C ARG A 982 7.57 -5.18 -51.22
N ASN A 983 7.07 -5.18 -52.45
CA ASN A 983 7.54 -6.09 -53.50
C ASN A 983 8.94 -5.71 -54.02
N ASN A 984 9.40 -4.48 -53.76
CA ASN A 984 10.71 -3.98 -54.17
C ASN A 984 11.41 -3.34 -52.96
N PRO A 985 12.00 -4.11 -52.03
CA PRO A 985 12.62 -3.57 -50.83
C PRO A 985 13.85 -2.69 -51.13
N VAL A 986 14.32 -1.94 -50.13
CA VAL A 986 15.66 -1.35 -50.13
C VAL A 986 16.65 -2.42 -49.71
N LEU A 987 17.71 -2.63 -50.50
CA LEU A 987 18.81 -3.52 -50.13
C LEU A 987 19.73 -2.81 -49.12
N SER A 988 19.99 -3.42 -47.98
CA SER A 988 20.97 -2.97 -46.98
C SER A 988 22.00 -4.05 -46.75
N ILE A 989 23.29 -3.71 -46.87
CA ILE A 989 24.40 -4.68 -46.82
C ILE A 989 25.17 -4.56 -45.50
N ASP A 990 25.46 -5.70 -44.88
CA ASP A 990 26.15 -5.92 -43.59
C ASP A 990 25.55 -5.24 -42.36
N SER A 991 24.60 -4.32 -42.52
CA SER A 991 24.08 -3.47 -41.47
C SER A 991 22.58 -3.22 -41.68
N TYR A 992 21.76 -3.49 -40.67
CA TYR A 992 20.34 -3.10 -40.65
C TYR A 992 20.18 -1.70 -40.04
N LEU A 993 19.38 -0.85 -40.68
CA LEU A 993 19.02 0.51 -40.24
C LEU A 993 17.51 0.71 -40.33
N ASN A 994 16.96 1.48 -39.39
CA ASN A 994 15.56 1.87 -39.41
C ASN A 994 15.33 3.05 -40.38
N ILE A 995 14.69 2.78 -41.51
CA ILE A 995 14.40 3.73 -42.60
C ILE A 995 12.88 3.97 -42.79
N SER A 996 12.10 3.98 -41.71
CA SER A 996 10.62 4.06 -41.63
C SER A 996 9.88 2.72 -41.78
N PRO A 997 8.79 2.47 -41.00
CA PRO A 997 7.92 1.29 -41.15
C PRO A 997 7.18 1.20 -42.50
N GLU A 998 7.13 2.30 -43.27
CA GLU A 998 6.56 2.31 -44.62
C GLU A 998 7.46 1.65 -45.68
N ILE A 999 8.73 1.40 -45.34
CA ILE A 999 9.77 0.91 -46.25
C ILE A 999 10.33 -0.41 -45.72
N SER A 1000 10.27 -1.46 -46.54
CA SER A 1000 10.85 -2.77 -46.21
C SER A 1000 12.33 -2.85 -46.58
N VAL A 1001 13.15 -3.41 -45.68
CA VAL A 1001 14.59 -3.60 -45.84
C VAL A 1001 14.90 -5.06 -46.16
N CYS A 1002 15.59 -5.34 -47.27
CA CYS A 1002 16.21 -6.63 -47.51
C CYS A 1002 17.64 -6.57 -46.97
N TYR A 1003 17.93 -7.37 -45.95
CA TYR A 1003 19.26 -7.47 -45.34
C TYR A 1003 20.09 -8.56 -46.03
N ILE A 1004 21.33 -8.24 -46.39
CA ILE A 1004 22.31 -9.21 -46.95
C ILE A 1004 23.68 -9.00 -46.28
N ASN A 1005 24.33 -10.08 -45.87
CA ASN A 1005 25.70 -10.12 -45.38
C ASN A 1005 26.67 -10.36 -46.56
N SER A 1006 27.77 -9.61 -46.65
CA SER A 1006 28.74 -9.69 -47.75
C SER A 1006 29.74 -10.84 -47.62
N ARG A 1007 29.89 -11.44 -46.43
CA ARG A 1007 31.01 -12.34 -46.12
C ARG A 1007 30.89 -13.69 -46.86
N PRO A 1008 32.02 -14.32 -47.28
CA PRO A 1008 32.02 -15.44 -48.24
C PRO A 1008 31.28 -16.73 -47.84
N HIS A 1009 30.93 -16.89 -46.56
CA HIS A 1009 30.23 -18.07 -46.03
C HIS A 1009 28.87 -17.72 -45.41
N SER A 1010 28.31 -16.56 -45.75
CA SER A 1010 27.03 -16.10 -45.18
C SER A 1010 25.81 -16.77 -45.81
N THR A 1011 24.85 -17.15 -44.97
CA THR A 1011 23.55 -17.70 -45.35
C THR A 1011 22.54 -16.58 -45.53
N ASN A 1012 22.45 -16.06 -46.76
CA ASN A 1012 21.54 -14.99 -47.15
C ASN A 1012 20.21 -15.50 -47.73
N LEU A 1013 19.20 -14.63 -47.77
CA LEU A 1013 17.92 -14.90 -48.42
C LEU A 1013 18.06 -14.98 -49.96
N ASN A 1014 17.23 -15.80 -50.60
CA ASN A 1014 17.26 -15.99 -52.05
C ASN A 1014 16.71 -14.76 -52.79
N HIS A 1015 17.59 -13.98 -53.40
CA HIS A 1015 17.27 -12.74 -54.13
C HIS A 1015 17.02 -12.96 -55.64
N GLN A 1016 16.94 -14.21 -56.12
CA GLN A 1016 16.70 -14.50 -57.53
C GLN A 1016 15.33 -13.97 -57.99
N GLY A 1017 15.34 -13.03 -58.94
CA GLY A 1017 14.13 -12.39 -59.47
C GLY A 1017 13.65 -11.17 -58.69
N LEU A 1018 14.25 -10.86 -57.53
CA LEU A 1018 13.92 -9.67 -56.74
C LEU A 1018 14.48 -8.41 -57.42
N LEU A 1019 13.70 -7.32 -57.38
CA LEU A 1019 14.08 -6.00 -57.84
C LEU A 1019 14.11 -5.05 -56.65
N PHE A 1020 15.20 -4.29 -56.49
CA PHE A 1020 15.37 -3.38 -55.36
C PHE A 1020 14.99 -1.94 -55.73
N SER A 1021 14.29 -1.25 -54.83
CA SER A 1021 13.89 0.16 -55.00
C SER A 1021 14.94 1.16 -54.50
N GLY A 1022 15.98 0.66 -53.83
CA GLY A 1022 17.15 1.41 -53.41
C GLY A 1022 18.27 0.52 -52.86
N LEU A 1023 19.42 1.14 -52.61
CA LEU A 1023 20.61 0.52 -52.02
C LEU A 1023 21.12 1.40 -50.87
N LEU A 1024 21.34 0.81 -49.70
CA LEU A 1024 21.84 1.45 -48.49
C LEU A 1024 23.18 0.84 -48.08
N LEU A 1025 24.22 1.67 -48.06
CA LEU A 1025 25.61 1.29 -47.83
C LEU A 1025 26.17 2.08 -46.64
N TYR A 1026 26.02 1.54 -45.43
CA TYR A 1026 26.46 2.17 -44.18
C TYR A 1026 27.85 1.68 -43.77
N LEU A 1027 28.84 2.58 -43.75
CA LEU A 1027 30.21 2.32 -43.26
C LEU A 1027 30.82 1.01 -43.80
N CYS A 1028 30.73 0.81 -45.13
CA CYS A 1028 30.95 -0.50 -45.77
C CYS A 1028 32.25 -1.20 -45.40
N ASP A 1029 32.12 -2.46 -44.98
CA ASP A 1029 33.22 -3.40 -44.82
C ASP A 1029 34.00 -3.56 -46.15
N SER A 1030 35.28 -3.89 -46.01
CA SER A 1030 36.17 -4.37 -47.06
C SER A 1030 35.57 -5.51 -47.89
N PHE A 1031 34.78 -6.41 -47.28
CA PHE A 1031 34.13 -7.54 -47.94
C PHE A 1031 33.04 -7.15 -48.95
N VAL A 1032 32.46 -5.95 -48.85
CA VAL A 1032 31.58 -5.41 -49.90
C VAL A 1032 32.44 -5.09 -51.12
N VAL A 1033 32.14 -5.66 -52.29
CA VAL A 1033 32.89 -5.49 -53.54
C VAL A 1033 31.95 -5.29 -54.73
N SER A 1034 32.41 -4.64 -55.81
CA SER A 1034 31.62 -4.45 -57.06
C SER A 1034 30.97 -5.75 -57.56
N GLY A 1035 31.76 -6.84 -57.63
CA GLY A 1035 31.26 -8.16 -58.07
C GLY A 1035 30.24 -8.83 -57.13
N LEU A 1036 29.97 -8.28 -55.95
CA LEU A 1036 28.81 -8.64 -55.13
C LEU A 1036 27.59 -7.80 -55.55
N LEU A 1037 27.77 -6.48 -55.71
CA LEU A 1037 26.69 -5.55 -56.06
C LEU A 1037 26.08 -5.84 -57.44
N LYS A 1038 26.92 -6.15 -58.44
CA LYS A 1038 26.54 -6.50 -59.82
C LYS A 1038 25.75 -7.83 -59.95
N LYS A 1039 25.41 -8.48 -58.83
CA LYS A 1039 24.46 -9.62 -58.77
C LYS A 1039 23.01 -9.18 -58.53
N PHE A 1040 22.81 -8.00 -57.95
CA PHE A 1040 21.49 -7.47 -57.62
C PHE A 1040 20.92 -6.66 -58.79
N ARG A 1041 19.60 -6.48 -58.83
CA ARG A 1041 18.92 -5.72 -59.89
C ARG A 1041 18.08 -4.62 -59.26
N PHE A 1042 18.21 -3.40 -59.77
CA PHE A 1042 17.52 -2.24 -59.25
C PHE A 1042 16.46 -1.74 -60.23
N LEU A 1043 15.45 -1.06 -59.70
CA LEU A 1043 14.51 -0.31 -60.53
C LEU A 1043 15.23 0.90 -61.15
N LYS A 1044 15.01 1.18 -62.45
CA LYS A 1044 15.47 2.43 -63.09
C LYS A 1044 15.06 3.64 -62.24
N GLY A 1045 16.01 4.48 -61.81
CA GLY A 1045 15.77 5.58 -60.89
C GLY A 1045 15.44 5.17 -59.44
N ALA A 1046 15.90 4.00 -58.98
CA ALA A 1046 16.10 3.68 -57.57
C ALA A 1046 17.14 4.63 -56.94
N THR A 1047 17.12 4.77 -55.60
CA THR A 1047 18.10 5.61 -54.89
C THR A 1047 19.18 4.76 -54.23
N LEU A 1048 20.44 5.12 -54.45
CA LEU A 1048 21.59 4.69 -53.67
C LEU A 1048 21.86 5.73 -52.57
N CYS A 1049 22.23 5.27 -51.37
CA CYS A 1049 22.71 6.09 -50.26
C CYS A 1049 23.97 5.45 -49.66
N VAL A 1050 25.13 6.09 -49.84
CA VAL A 1050 26.43 5.65 -49.28
C VAL A 1050 26.79 6.55 -48.10
N ILE A 1051 27.14 5.98 -46.95
CA ILE A 1051 27.50 6.70 -45.72
C ILE A 1051 28.95 6.39 -45.33
N SER A 1052 29.71 7.40 -44.91
CA SER A 1052 31.11 7.28 -44.48
C SER A 1052 31.46 8.30 -43.41
N GLN A 1053 32.58 8.07 -42.70
CA GLN A 1053 33.07 8.96 -41.63
C GLN A 1053 33.62 10.30 -42.16
N ASP A 1054 34.02 10.35 -43.43
CA ASP A 1054 34.56 11.55 -44.09
C ASP A 1054 34.33 11.53 -45.62
N ARG A 1055 34.48 12.69 -46.28
CA ARG A 1055 34.28 12.84 -47.74
C ARG A 1055 35.28 12.05 -48.59
N SER A 1056 36.50 11.79 -48.10
CA SER A 1056 37.52 11.01 -48.81
C SER A 1056 37.16 9.53 -48.82
N SER A 1057 36.84 8.96 -47.65
CA SER A 1057 36.34 7.58 -47.55
C SER A 1057 35.05 7.36 -48.35
N LEU A 1058 34.17 8.36 -48.38
CA LEU A 1058 32.95 8.36 -49.20
C LEU A 1058 33.27 8.22 -50.70
N ARG A 1059 34.18 9.05 -51.24
CA ARG A 1059 34.60 8.99 -52.65
C ARG A 1059 35.42 7.74 -52.97
N GLN A 1060 36.31 7.31 -52.08
CA GLN A 1060 37.04 6.05 -52.23
C GLN A 1060 36.09 4.85 -52.30
N THR A 1061 35.02 4.83 -51.50
CA THR A 1061 34.02 3.75 -51.51
C THR A 1061 33.26 3.69 -52.84
N ILE A 1062 32.91 4.84 -53.43
CA ILE A 1062 32.22 4.93 -54.73
C ILE A 1062 33.09 4.34 -55.86
N VAL A 1063 34.37 4.70 -55.90
CA VAL A 1063 35.34 4.18 -56.89
C VAL A 1063 35.63 2.69 -56.64
N ARG A 1064 35.87 2.28 -55.39
CA ARG A 1064 36.14 0.88 -54.97
C ARG A 1064 35.01 -0.10 -55.32
N LEU A 1065 33.79 0.41 -55.43
CA LEU A 1065 32.58 -0.36 -55.72
C LEU A 1065 32.07 -0.17 -57.16
N GLU A 1066 32.80 0.57 -58.01
CA GLU A 1066 32.47 0.81 -59.43
C GLU A 1066 31.06 1.42 -59.63
N LEU A 1067 30.57 2.21 -58.66
CA LEU A 1067 29.17 2.65 -58.65
C LEU A 1067 28.83 3.64 -59.76
N GLU A 1068 29.81 4.34 -60.33
CA GLU A 1068 29.61 5.29 -61.43
C GLU A 1068 29.22 4.61 -62.75
N ASP A 1069 29.39 3.28 -62.88
CA ASP A 1069 28.93 2.48 -64.02
C ASP A 1069 27.39 2.49 -64.17
N GLU A 1070 26.67 2.42 -63.04
CA GLU A 1070 25.21 2.18 -62.99
C GLU A 1070 24.42 3.30 -62.29
N TRP A 1071 25.09 4.21 -61.56
CA TRP A 1071 24.45 5.23 -60.72
C TRP A 1071 24.90 6.65 -61.08
N GLN A 1072 23.93 7.52 -61.43
CA GLN A 1072 24.17 8.95 -61.62
C GLN A 1072 24.19 9.68 -60.28
N PHE A 1073 25.33 10.31 -59.96
CA PHE A 1073 25.51 11.19 -58.80
C PHE A 1073 25.44 12.68 -59.18
N ARG A 1074 25.26 13.57 -58.19
CA ARG A 1074 25.34 15.03 -58.35
C ARG A 1074 25.90 15.69 -57.10
N LEU A 1075 26.58 16.83 -57.26
CA LEU A 1075 27.17 17.59 -56.14
C LEU A 1075 26.16 18.03 -55.07
N ARG A 1076 24.93 18.37 -55.48
CA ARG A 1076 23.83 18.77 -54.57
C ARG A 1076 23.13 17.60 -53.87
N ASP A 1077 23.49 16.37 -54.22
CA ASP A 1077 22.91 15.14 -53.67
C ASP A 1077 23.86 14.55 -52.57
N GLU A 1078 24.87 15.33 -52.13
CA GLU A 1078 25.80 15.09 -50.99
C GLU A 1078 25.35 15.85 -49.73
N PHE A 1079 25.47 15.21 -48.57
CA PHE A 1079 24.94 15.67 -47.28
C PHE A 1079 25.88 15.35 -46.11
N GLN A 1080 25.70 16.04 -44.98
CA GLN A 1080 26.35 15.71 -43.70
C GLN A 1080 25.36 15.84 -42.53
N THR A 1081 25.63 15.20 -41.40
CA THR A 1081 24.86 15.41 -40.16
C THR A 1081 25.15 16.77 -39.53
N ALA A 1082 24.13 17.43 -38.98
CA ALA A 1082 24.21 18.79 -38.43
C ALA A 1082 24.73 18.86 -36.97
N ASN A 1083 25.52 17.87 -36.53
CA ASN A 1083 26.13 17.87 -35.20
C ASN A 1083 27.27 18.89 -35.09
N CYS A 1084 27.67 19.19 -33.86
CA CYS A 1084 28.83 20.03 -33.59
C CYS A 1084 30.14 19.38 -34.07
N SER A 1085 31.10 20.22 -34.46
CA SER A 1085 32.36 19.81 -35.10
C SER A 1085 33.25 18.90 -34.24
N GLU A 1086 33.12 18.97 -32.91
CA GLU A 1086 33.77 18.10 -31.93
C GLU A 1086 33.43 16.61 -32.14
N ASP A 1087 32.18 16.28 -32.51
CA ASP A 1087 31.68 14.90 -32.60
C ASP A 1087 32.03 14.18 -33.94
N ARG A 1088 32.61 14.90 -34.92
CA ARG A 1088 32.82 14.51 -36.34
C ARG A 1088 31.52 14.14 -37.09
N PRO A 1089 31.08 14.92 -38.09
CA PRO A 1089 29.85 14.62 -38.82
C PRO A 1089 29.98 13.38 -39.72
N LEU A 1090 28.88 12.62 -39.85
CA LEU A 1090 28.75 11.56 -40.84
C LEU A 1090 28.39 12.19 -42.19
N TYR A 1091 29.12 11.79 -43.24
CA TYR A 1091 28.87 12.23 -44.61
C TYR A 1091 28.14 11.16 -45.39
N PHE A 1092 27.22 11.57 -46.26
CA PHE A 1092 26.57 10.64 -47.18
C PHE A 1092 26.30 11.24 -48.56
N LEU A 1093 26.41 10.41 -49.59
CA LEU A 1093 26.08 10.76 -50.97
C LEU A 1093 24.89 9.93 -51.42
N THR A 1094 23.94 10.57 -52.10
CA THR A 1094 22.85 9.90 -52.79
C THR A 1094 23.05 9.90 -54.31
N GLY A 1095 22.64 8.82 -54.97
CA GLY A 1095 22.73 8.63 -56.41
C GLY A 1095 21.48 7.95 -56.96
N ARG A 1096 21.28 8.01 -58.29
CA ARG A 1096 20.11 7.39 -58.95
C ARG A 1096 20.52 6.38 -60.00
N HIS A 1097 19.93 5.18 -59.94
CA HIS A 1097 20.18 4.15 -60.94
C HIS A 1097 19.72 4.63 -62.33
N VAL A 1098 20.54 4.35 -63.35
CA VAL A 1098 20.28 4.73 -64.75
C VAL A 1098 19.07 4.01 -65.33
#